data_AF-A0A7C4VVT8-F1
#
_entry.id   AF-A0A7C4VVT8-F1
#
_cell.length_a   1.000
_cell.length_b   1.000
_cell.length_c   1.000
_cell.angle_alpha   90.00
_cell.angle_beta   90.00
_cell.angle_gamma   90.00
#
_symmetry.space_group_name_H-M   'P 1'
#
loop_
_entity.id
_entity.type
_entity.pdbx_description
1 polymer ?
#
loop_
_entity_poly.entity_id
_entity_poly.type
_entity_poly.pdbx_seq_one_letter_code
_entity_poly.pdbx_strand_id
1 'polypeptide(L)'
;MKTKHLTTLLIALCTISLLSCKASLTSDPILAVGHGAFVGPDGKELVPSAQFIESAQKYYIDTLRKNAQVRREEINLTDNVIQETQNLISSLVEDKILANALFIDWLIEKVRPNNIAHLTSVNNALRWHYVLKIQREPILPTAQHGWTKGIKPEIADELEGAGISVFYITNAGGAQYIEECRKAGVPIPPPMFSSAWNFEGTVDKEFLSEDGQTDLWSYTSESPAGVCLSLPRYFEGSGFNEAELFGLICLGTQTNKACFWDNPRGKFFARNVEVDISEFVGGVDLVANGQGVCSDCHAGENPYVVHPEKPPFAPPPSLLPSGWYDPLVDASWPQNPGPTNLLDAVASPQKCDSCHRVGLAGRFPEVSTQLPGYCGVVLATAIGSSSKSTMPPFGANKSLFTAHINALQAACGAPPSGGGVVVEVDLPDDKSFVSPPIVIDPLYQCATQVAVRGAILDAKLNLHINGALVGTVIARNPNHEEFNVPDLVAGDVVTATQEFNGVLSGASTPVTVGDHTVDFPGGLPAPEIDPTLIYECAETIAVRHVPGAKITVYSNGGDPSSRSTSIGWSVIFPGKHPFVVGDSFTAEASLCDDVSPPSAPQSAVAAPTTLPAPTFNPATVYAGQELVTVESLTHGSRTSIAEASFGPIGDFTTPVSWFPDYDVATKMGSPLSAGDQLIASQTLCSEGPKTETPRAEDCEALPAPRIRHPLVGDNYVVVTDAVPGARIRVYDGGGNELGDGSGTVIMLNRAITGADTITVVQQLGECTSSTGYRVSVRNANSSGDN
;
A
#
# COMPACT_ATOMS: atom_id res chain seq x y z
N MET A 1 75.00 -44.89 -22.95
CA MET A 1 76.34 -44.41 -22.52
C MET A 1 76.17 -43.64 -21.22
N LYS A 2 77.01 -43.97 -20.22
CA LYS A 2 76.97 -43.44 -18.85
C LYS A 2 77.54 -42.02 -18.80
N THR A 3 77.00 -41.15 -17.95
CA THR A 3 77.75 -40.45 -16.88
C THR A 3 76.85 -39.61 -15.97
N LYS A 4 77.19 -39.64 -14.67
CA LYS A 4 76.67 -38.86 -13.54
C LYS A 4 77.14 -37.38 -13.64
N HIS A 5 76.42 -36.45 -13.00
CA HIS A 5 76.94 -35.36 -12.14
C HIS A 5 75.73 -34.61 -11.52
N LEU A 6 75.57 -34.63 -10.19
CA LEU A 6 76.15 -33.75 -9.16
C LEU A 6 75.09 -32.72 -8.72
N THR A 7 74.47 -32.99 -7.57
CA THR A 7 73.42 -32.20 -6.94
C THR A 7 74.07 -31.18 -6.00
N THR A 8 73.80 -29.89 -6.20
CA THR A 8 74.11 -28.84 -5.22
C THR A 8 72.81 -28.15 -4.82
N LEU A 9 72.60 -28.16 -3.52
CA LEU A 9 71.49 -27.60 -2.76
C LEU A 9 71.60 -26.05 -2.74
N LEU A 10 70.52 -25.34 -3.11
CA LEU A 10 70.33 -23.94 -2.74
C LEU A 10 68.90 -23.77 -2.19
N ILE A 11 68.83 -23.46 -0.91
CA ILE A 11 67.61 -23.17 -0.15
C ILE A 11 67.24 -21.71 -0.42
N ALA A 12 66.07 -21.47 -1.01
CA ALA A 12 65.42 -20.16 -1.02
C ALA A 12 64.08 -20.28 -0.28
N LEU A 13 64.03 -19.72 0.93
CA LEU A 13 62.78 -19.48 1.66
C LEU A 13 61.93 -18.50 0.85
N CYS A 14 60.76 -18.96 0.39
CA CYS A 14 59.71 -18.08 -0.12
C CYS A 14 58.66 -17.95 0.99
N THR A 15 58.70 -16.84 1.71
CA THR A 15 57.64 -16.42 2.65
C THR A 15 56.40 -16.06 1.84
N ILE A 16 55.35 -16.89 1.94
CA ILE A 16 54.02 -16.60 1.41
C ILE A 16 53.37 -15.54 2.31
N SER A 17 53.44 -14.28 1.90
CA SER A 17 52.56 -13.24 2.45
C SER A 17 51.17 -13.41 1.86
N LEU A 18 50.24 -13.90 2.67
CA LEU A 18 48.79 -13.85 2.43
C LEU A 18 48.35 -12.37 2.46
N LEU A 19 48.48 -11.66 1.34
CA LEU A 19 47.71 -10.43 1.14
C LEU A 19 46.26 -10.82 0.85
N SER A 20 45.41 -10.74 1.87
CA SER A 20 43.96 -10.74 1.72
C SER A 20 43.55 -9.51 0.92
N CYS A 21 43.38 -9.66 -0.39
CA CYS A 21 42.85 -8.62 -1.25
C CYS A 21 41.38 -8.36 -0.83
N LYS A 22 41.11 -7.21 -0.21
CA LYS A 22 39.73 -6.77 0.08
C LYS A 22 39.03 -6.48 -1.25
N ALA A 23 38.24 -7.43 -1.74
CA ALA A 23 37.38 -7.20 -2.89
C ALA A 23 36.34 -6.13 -2.53
N SER A 24 36.32 -5.02 -3.28
CA SER A 24 35.25 -4.03 -3.18
C SER A 24 34.02 -4.57 -3.89
N LEU A 25 32.87 -4.54 -3.24
CA LEU A 25 31.60 -4.92 -3.84
C LEU A 25 31.17 -3.83 -4.83
N THR A 26 30.75 -4.23 -6.03
CA THR A 26 30.33 -3.32 -7.12
C THR A 26 28.84 -3.39 -7.44
N SER A 27 28.12 -4.30 -6.79
CA SER A 27 26.67 -4.51 -6.89
C SER A 27 26.12 -4.94 -5.52
N ASP A 28 24.80 -4.93 -5.37
CA ASP A 28 24.14 -5.26 -4.10
C ASP A 28 24.56 -6.68 -3.65
N PRO A 29 25.26 -6.84 -2.51
CA PRO A 29 25.74 -8.14 -2.06
C PRO A 29 24.65 -9.05 -1.48
N ILE A 30 23.45 -8.52 -1.20
CA ILE A 30 22.35 -9.27 -0.57
C ILE A 30 21.09 -9.01 -1.38
N LEU A 31 20.72 -10.05 -2.11
CA LEU A 31 19.65 -10.06 -3.08
C LEU A 31 18.27 -10.12 -2.39
N ALA A 32 18.14 -10.95 -1.35
CA ALA A 32 16.94 -11.06 -0.50
C ALA A 32 17.31 -11.51 0.92
N VAL A 33 16.39 -11.24 1.86
CA VAL A 33 16.42 -11.78 3.22
C VAL A 33 15.05 -12.34 3.59
N GLY A 34 15.01 -13.50 4.23
CA GLY A 34 13.76 -14.13 4.65
C GLY A 34 14.00 -15.36 5.51
N HIS A 35 13.20 -15.56 6.56
CA HIS A 35 13.31 -16.69 7.50
C HIS A 35 14.71 -16.87 8.13
N GLY A 36 15.49 -15.77 8.27
CA GLY A 36 16.86 -15.81 8.79
C GLY A 36 17.93 -16.23 7.78
N ALA A 37 17.56 -16.50 6.53
CA ALA A 37 18.47 -16.76 5.43
C ALA A 37 18.77 -15.47 4.65
N PHE A 38 19.99 -15.38 4.12
CA PHE A 38 20.43 -14.32 3.21
C PHE A 38 20.66 -14.95 1.84
N VAL A 39 20.22 -14.29 0.77
CA VAL A 39 20.44 -14.78 -0.59
C VAL A 39 21.41 -13.84 -1.28
N GLY A 40 22.46 -14.39 -1.88
CA GLY A 40 23.47 -13.64 -2.62
C GLY A 40 23.05 -13.35 -4.06
N PRO A 41 23.84 -12.56 -4.80
CA PRO A 41 23.55 -12.20 -6.20
C PRO A 41 23.46 -13.40 -7.14
N ASP A 42 24.06 -14.54 -6.77
CA ASP A 42 23.99 -15.79 -7.53
C ASP A 42 22.72 -16.61 -7.22
N GLY A 43 21.78 -16.06 -6.45
CA GLY A 43 20.53 -16.70 -6.06
C GLY A 43 20.71 -17.81 -5.01
N LYS A 44 21.91 -17.97 -4.44
CA LYS A 44 22.18 -18.98 -3.40
C LYS A 44 22.11 -18.37 -2.02
N GLU A 45 21.78 -19.23 -1.06
CA GLU A 45 21.87 -18.89 0.34
C GLU A 45 23.32 -18.60 0.74
N LEU A 46 23.54 -17.49 1.44
CA LEU A 46 24.81 -17.09 2.03
C LEU A 46 24.65 -16.99 3.55
N VAL A 47 25.73 -17.30 4.27
CA VAL A 47 25.82 -17.10 5.71
C VAL A 47 26.77 -15.92 5.95
N PRO A 48 26.27 -14.73 6.35
CA PRO A 48 27.12 -13.56 6.51
C PRO A 48 28.18 -13.77 7.59
N SER A 49 29.44 -13.49 7.27
CA SER A 49 30.51 -13.33 8.25
C SER A 49 30.63 -11.86 8.65
N ALA A 50 31.23 -11.54 9.82
CA ALA A 50 31.42 -10.15 10.26
C ALA A 50 32.07 -9.27 9.18
N GLN A 51 33.09 -9.81 8.51
CA GLN A 51 33.79 -9.12 7.43
C GLN A 51 32.90 -8.89 6.21
N PHE A 52 32.03 -9.84 5.87
CA PHE A 52 31.05 -9.65 4.80
C PHE A 52 30.03 -8.58 5.17
N ILE A 53 29.52 -8.58 6.41
CA ILE A 53 28.56 -7.57 6.90
C ILE A 53 29.17 -6.18 6.79
N GLU A 54 30.40 -5.96 7.27
CA GLU A 54 31.07 -4.67 7.13
C GLU A 54 31.23 -4.23 5.67
N SER A 55 31.61 -5.15 4.78
CA SER A 55 31.74 -4.86 3.35
C SER A 55 30.39 -4.50 2.73
N ALA A 56 29.33 -5.21 3.08
CA ALA A 56 27.98 -4.95 2.58
C ALA A 56 27.44 -3.61 3.09
N GLN A 57 27.59 -3.33 4.38
CA GLN A 57 27.22 -2.04 4.96
C GLN A 57 28.01 -0.88 4.34
N LYS A 58 29.31 -1.08 4.08
CA LYS A 58 30.09 -0.07 3.36
C LYS A 58 29.52 0.19 1.96
N TYR A 59 29.18 -0.86 1.23
CA TYR A 59 28.52 -0.72 -0.06
C TYR A 59 27.21 0.10 0.06
N TYR A 60 26.35 -0.21 1.03
CA TYR A 60 25.10 0.53 1.23
C TYR A 60 25.32 1.98 1.65
N ILE A 61 26.26 2.26 2.54
CA ILE A 61 26.63 3.64 2.95
C ILE A 61 27.13 4.43 1.74
N ASP A 62 28.03 3.85 0.94
CA ASP A 62 28.57 4.52 -0.24
C ASP A 62 27.47 4.80 -1.27
N THR A 63 26.54 3.86 -1.46
CA THR A 63 25.36 4.03 -2.34
C THR A 63 24.40 5.11 -1.82
N LEU A 64 24.05 5.08 -0.54
CA LEU A 64 23.16 6.07 0.07
C LEU A 64 23.77 7.48 0.08
N ARG A 65 25.08 7.60 0.28
CA ARG A 65 25.79 8.88 0.17
C ARG A 65 25.78 9.43 -1.26
N LYS A 66 25.95 8.56 -2.27
CA LYS A 66 25.79 8.97 -3.67
C LYS A 66 24.37 9.46 -3.93
N ASN A 67 23.36 8.74 -3.45
CA ASN A 67 21.96 9.16 -3.57
C ASN A 67 21.72 10.52 -2.89
N ALA A 68 22.26 10.72 -1.68
CA ALA A 68 22.18 12.00 -0.97
C ALA A 68 22.87 13.14 -1.73
N GLN A 69 24.01 12.87 -2.37
CA GLN A 69 24.72 13.85 -3.17
C GLN A 69 23.94 14.24 -4.42
N VAL A 70 23.34 13.26 -5.11
CA VAL A 70 22.48 13.49 -6.28
C VAL A 70 21.26 14.32 -5.88
N ARG A 71 20.67 14.05 -4.71
CA ARG A 71 19.45 14.70 -4.21
C ARG A 71 19.69 15.88 -3.28
N ARG A 72 20.93 16.41 -3.20
CA ARG A 72 21.34 17.38 -2.16
C ARG A 72 20.42 18.61 -2.07
N GLU A 73 19.96 19.13 -3.21
CA GLU A 73 19.08 20.30 -3.28
C GLU A 73 17.67 20.01 -2.75
N GLU A 74 17.19 18.78 -2.91
CA GLU A 74 15.85 18.35 -2.52
C GLU A 74 15.77 18.06 -1.01
N ILE A 75 16.70 17.27 -0.48
CA ILE A 75 16.61 16.75 0.89
C ILE A 75 17.25 17.68 1.94
N ASN A 76 17.77 18.84 1.50
CA ASN A 76 18.50 19.81 2.34
C ASN A 76 19.54 19.16 3.28
N LEU A 77 20.25 18.14 2.77
CA LEU A 77 21.19 17.34 3.54
C LEU A 77 22.62 17.59 3.02
N THR A 78 23.43 18.29 3.82
CA THR A 78 24.80 18.63 3.42
C THR A 78 25.80 17.51 3.77
N ASP A 79 26.91 17.43 3.04
CA ASP A 79 28.00 16.48 3.37
C ASP A 79 28.51 16.67 4.80
N ASN A 80 28.49 17.90 5.30
CA ASN A 80 28.88 18.21 6.68
C ASN A 80 27.91 17.53 7.66
N VAL A 81 26.60 17.66 7.48
CA VAL A 81 25.61 16.99 8.34
C VAL A 81 25.76 15.46 8.26
N ILE A 82 25.93 14.92 7.05
CA ILE A 82 26.16 13.48 6.85
C ILE A 82 27.42 13.00 7.59
N GLN A 83 28.50 13.76 7.52
CA GLN A 83 29.76 13.41 8.16
C GLN A 83 29.72 13.63 9.68
N GLU A 84 29.10 14.70 10.16
CA GLU A 84 28.87 14.98 11.57
C GLU A 84 28.02 13.90 12.22
N THR A 85 26.91 13.49 11.59
CA THR A 85 26.09 12.36 12.07
C THR A 85 26.88 11.06 12.08
N GLN A 86 27.63 10.74 11.01
CA GLN A 86 28.46 9.54 11.00
C GLN A 86 29.50 9.54 12.13
N ASN A 87 30.14 10.69 12.35
CA ASN A 87 31.14 10.86 13.40
C ASN A 87 30.51 10.73 14.79
N LEU A 88 29.33 11.33 15.00
CA LEU A 88 28.59 11.22 16.25
C LEU A 88 28.26 9.75 16.55
N ILE A 89 27.62 9.04 15.63
CA ILE A 89 27.30 7.62 15.77
C ILE A 89 28.56 6.80 16.06
N SER A 90 29.62 7.00 15.29
CA SER A 90 30.88 6.26 15.43
C SER A 90 31.64 6.60 16.71
N SER A 91 31.42 7.78 17.30
CA SER A 91 32.03 8.18 18.57
C SER A 91 31.33 7.58 19.78
N LEU A 92 30.02 7.33 19.67
CA LEU A 92 29.20 6.77 20.73
C LEU A 92 29.11 5.25 20.66
N VAL A 93 29.09 4.68 19.45
CA VAL A 93 28.95 3.23 19.22
C VAL A 93 30.30 2.62 18.83
N GLU A 94 30.96 1.97 19.80
CA GLU A 94 32.27 1.33 19.60
C GLU A 94 32.23 0.19 18.57
N ASP A 95 31.11 -0.52 18.49
CA ASP A 95 30.92 -1.61 17.53
C ASP A 95 30.66 -1.06 16.13
N LYS A 96 31.66 -1.20 15.26
CA LYS A 96 31.63 -0.65 13.91
C LYS A 96 30.48 -1.19 13.04
N ILE A 97 30.07 -2.45 13.20
CA ILE A 97 28.97 -3.02 12.42
C ILE A 97 27.65 -2.41 12.87
N LEU A 98 27.47 -2.23 14.17
CA LEU A 98 26.27 -1.59 14.72
C LEU A 98 26.22 -0.09 14.41
N ALA A 99 27.37 0.60 14.51
CA ALA A 99 27.50 2.01 14.12
C ALA A 99 27.14 2.22 12.64
N ASN A 100 27.67 1.38 11.75
CA ASN A 100 27.30 1.41 10.34
C ASN A 100 25.82 1.13 10.12
N ALA A 101 25.24 0.13 10.82
CA ALA A 101 23.83 -0.21 10.69
C ALA A 101 22.93 0.96 11.10
N LEU A 102 23.25 1.66 12.18
CA LEU A 102 22.51 2.85 12.64
C LEU A 102 22.64 4.01 11.66
N PHE A 103 23.85 4.22 11.14
CA PHE A 103 24.06 5.25 10.13
C PHE A 103 23.32 4.97 8.82
N ILE A 104 23.19 3.70 8.43
CA ILE A 104 22.36 3.28 7.30
C ILE A 104 20.88 3.59 7.56
N ASP A 105 20.34 3.29 8.75
CA ASP A 105 18.93 3.63 9.07
C ASP A 105 18.67 5.13 8.96
N TRP A 106 19.56 5.94 9.53
CA TRP A 106 19.45 7.40 9.45
C TRP A 106 19.56 7.90 8.00
N LEU A 107 20.48 7.34 7.21
CA LEU A 107 20.58 7.66 5.79
C LEU A 107 19.32 7.25 5.03
N ILE A 108 18.72 6.08 5.32
CA ILE A 108 17.46 5.65 4.71
C ILE A 108 16.33 6.65 5.05
N GLU A 109 16.23 7.07 6.31
CA GLU A 109 15.21 8.02 6.78
C GLU A 109 15.34 9.40 6.10
N LYS A 110 16.57 9.92 5.99
CA LYS A 110 16.82 11.26 5.42
C LYS A 110 16.89 11.28 3.90
N VAL A 111 17.46 10.24 3.29
CA VAL A 111 17.63 10.15 1.84
C VAL A 111 16.36 9.61 1.17
N ARG A 112 15.57 8.77 1.85
CA ARG A 112 14.34 8.14 1.31
C ARG A 112 14.56 7.53 -0.09
N PRO A 113 15.44 6.52 -0.21
CA PRO A 113 15.74 5.92 -1.51
C PRO A 113 14.54 5.11 -2.03
N ASN A 114 14.44 4.94 -3.36
CA ASN A 114 13.34 4.22 -4.03
C ASN A 114 13.20 2.75 -3.57
N ASN A 115 14.24 2.16 -2.99
CA ASN A 115 14.25 0.80 -2.44
C ASN A 115 14.23 0.76 -0.90
N ILE A 116 13.59 1.73 -0.24
CA ILE A 116 13.51 1.87 1.22
C ILE A 116 13.15 0.56 1.94
N ALA A 117 12.12 -0.16 1.49
CA ALA A 117 11.68 -1.39 2.12
C ALA A 117 12.75 -2.50 2.09
N HIS A 118 13.43 -2.65 0.94
CA HIS A 118 14.52 -3.63 0.77
C HIS A 118 15.72 -3.28 1.67
N LEU A 119 16.20 -2.03 1.61
CA LEU A 119 17.36 -1.62 2.40
C LEU A 119 17.10 -1.69 3.89
N THR A 120 15.91 -1.29 4.35
CA THR A 120 15.50 -1.44 5.75
C THR A 120 15.48 -2.93 6.15
N SER A 121 14.89 -3.79 5.33
CA SER A 121 14.83 -5.24 5.58
C SER A 121 16.23 -5.86 5.65
N VAL A 122 17.09 -5.61 4.66
CA VAL A 122 18.46 -6.13 4.60
C VAL A 122 19.30 -5.61 5.76
N ASN A 123 19.26 -4.31 6.06
CA ASN A 123 20.04 -3.73 7.16
C ASN A 123 19.59 -4.29 8.51
N ASN A 124 18.28 -4.45 8.72
CA ASN A 124 17.71 -5.10 9.90
C ASN A 124 18.14 -6.57 10.01
N ALA A 125 18.06 -7.34 8.93
CA ALA A 125 18.46 -8.74 8.91
C ALA A 125 19.96 -8.91 9.20
N LEU A 126 20.82 -8.11 8.56
CA LEU A 126 22.26 -8.08 8.80
C LEU A 126 22.59 -7.77 10.26
N ARG A 127 21.94 -6.75 10.82
CA ARG A 127 22.08 -6.38 12.24
C ARG A 127 21.66 -7.52 13.15
N TRP A 128 20.49 -8.11 12.92
CA TRP A 128 19.98 -9.22 13.72
C TRP A 128 20.89 -10.45 13.67
N HIS A 129 21.36 -10.82 12.48
CA HIS A 129 22.32 -11.92 12.32
C HIS A 129 23.64 -11.63 13.03
N TYR A 130 24.16 -10.40 12.93
CA TYR A 130 25.35 -10.00 13.65
C TYR A 130 25.16 -10.14 15.16
N VAL A 131 24.12 -9.53 15.72
CA VAL A 131 23.85 -9.56 17.16
C VAL A 131 23.63 -11.01 17.63
N LEU A 132 22.80 -11.80 16.95
CA LEU A 132 22.45 -13.14 17.42
C LEU A 132 23.54 -14.20 17.20
N LYS A 133 24.38 -14.06 16.16
CA LYS A 133 25.26 -15.15 15.71
C LYS A 133 26.75 -14.82 15.77
N ILE A 134 27.12 -13.54 15.89
CA ILE A 134 28.51 -13.09 15.72
C ILE A 134 29.00 -12.28 16.93
N GLN A 135 28.17 -11.37 17.46
CA GLN A 135 28.53 -10.52 18.59
C GLN A 135 28.82 -11.38 19.83
N ARG A 136 29.94 -11.12 20.51
CA ARG A 136 30.34 -11.91 21.69
C ARG A 136 29.42 -11.69 22.89
N GLU A 137 28.99 -10.45 23.10
CA GLU A 137 28.13 -10.03 24.19
C GLU A 137 26.93 -9.32 23.59
N PRO A 138 25.93 -10.06 23.10
CA PRO A 138 24.80 -9.47 22.39
C PRO A 138 23.90 -8.71 23.36
N ILE A 139 23.60 -7.47 23.01
CA ILE A 139 22.65 -6.65 23.74
C ILE A 139 21.27 -6.89 23.12
N LEU A 140 20.60 -7.92 23.62
CA LEU A 140 19.24 -8.32 23.22
C LEU A 140 18.20 -7.55 24.02
N PRO A 141 16.97 -7.38 23.49
CA PRO A 141 15.91 -6.76 24.27
C PRO A 141 15.66 -7.59 25.55
N THR A 142 15.53 -6.90 26.68
CA THR A 142 15.21 -7.50 27.98
C THR A 142 13.91 -6.90 28.53
N ALA A 143 13.44 -7.41 29.66
CA ALA A 143 12.30 -6.79 30.35
C ALA A 143 12.61 -5.39 30.90
N GLN A 144 13.89 -4.98 30.94
CA GLN A 144 14.32 -3.70 31.51
C GLN A 144 14.70 -2.66 30.45
N HIS A 145 14.98 -3.08 29.20
CA HIS A 145 15.28 -2.18 28.10
C HIS A 145 14.85 -2.80 26.76
N GLY A 146 14.21 -2.00 25.90
CA GLY A 146 13.72 -2.41 24.59
C GLY A 146 14.85 -2.77 23.61
N TRP A 147 14.48 -3.04 22.36
CA TRP A 147 15.45 -3.32 21.31
C TRP A 147 16.18 -2.06 20.89
N THR A 148 17.38 -1.87 21.43
CA THR A 148 18.30 -0.77 21.13
C THR A 148 19.13 -1.05 19.89
N LYS A 149 18.67 -1.87 18.94
CA LYS A 149 19.44 -2.23 17.74
C LYS A 149 20.85 -2.80 18.07
N GLY A 150 21.00 -3.47 19.20
CA GLY A 150 22.25 -4.13 19.63
C GLY A 150 23.27 -3.25 20.35
N ILE A 151 22.97 -1.96 20.60
CA ILE A 151 23.86 -1.02 21.32
C ILE A 151 23.42 -0.81 22.78
N LYS A 152 24.28 -0.25 23.63
CA LYS A 152 23.93 -0.04 25.05
C LYS A 152 22.79 0.99 25.20
N PRO A 153 21.82 0.78 26.10
CA PRO A 153 20.68 1.69 26.28
C PRO A 153 21.07 3.16 26.47
N GLU A 154 22.09 3.44 27.29
CA GLU A 154 22.56 4.81 27.52
C GLU A 154 23.09 5.50 26.25
N ILE A 155 23.67 4.73 25.32
CA ILE A 155 24.12 5.24 24.02
C ILE A 155 22.92 5.45 23.09
N ALA A 156 21.93 4.54 23.14
CA ALA A 156 20.71 4.67 22.35
C ALA A 156 19.93 5.96 22.73
N ASP A 157 19.80 6.23 24.02
CA ASP A 157 19.15 7.44 24.54
C ASP A 157 19.89 8.72 24.11
N GLU A 158 21.23 8.71 24.11
CA GLU A 158 22.05 9.85 23.67
C GLU A 158 21.87 10.12 22.17
N LEU A 159 21.79 9.06 21.34
CA LEU A 159 21.56 9.17 19.90
C LEU A 159 20.15 9.68 19.56
N GLU A 160 19.13 9.22 20.28
CA GLU A 160 17.75 9.73 20.15
C GLU A 160 17.67 11.21 20.53
N GLY A 161 18.36 11.61 21.61
CA GLY A 161 18.50 13.02 21.99
C GLY A 161 19.15 13.90 20.92
N ALA A 162 19.94 13.29 20.02
CA ALA A 162 20.56 13.94 18.87
C ALA A 162 19.74 13.81 17.57
N GLY A 163 18.53 13.26 17.62
CA GLY A 163 17.64 13.12 16.47
C GLY A 163 18.01 11.99 15.50
N ILE A 164 18.70 10.95 16.00
CA ILE A 164 19.04 9.74 15.24
C ILE A 164 18.14 8.61 15.73
N SER A 165 17.20 8.18 14.88
CA SER A 165 16.24 7.13 15.24
C SER A 165 16.94 5.77 15.44
N VAL A 166 17.05 5.38 16.70
CA VAL A 166 17.44 4.05 17.14
C VAL A 166 16.21 3.15 17.28
N PHE A 167 15.01 3.73 17.33
CA PHE A 167 13.74 3.01 17.46
C PHE A 167 12.85 3.25 16.21
N TYR A 168 12.86 2.34 15.21
CA TYR A 168 12.03 2.42 13.96
C TYR A 168 10.59 1.94 14.12
N ILE A 169 10.29 1.67 15.37
CA ILE A 169 9.37 0.75 15.97
C ILE A 169 9.30 1.27 17.38
N THR A 170 8.12 1.39 17.94
CA THR A 170 8.05 1.89 19.29
C THR A 170 8.77 0.89 20.19
N ASN A 171 9.81 1.36 20.86
CA ASN A 171 10.40 0.69 22.03
C ASN A 171 9.88 1.32 23.31
N ALA A 172 8.97 2.27 23.16
CA ALA A 172 8.37 2.96 24.26
C ALA A 172 7.26 2.07 24.82
N GLY A 173 7.27 1.96 26.14
CA GLY A 173 6.18 1.42 26.94
C GLY A 173 5.54 2.52 27.78
N GLY A 174 4.40 2.22 28.39
CA GLY A 174 3.68 3.11 29.30
C GLY A 174 3.67 4.60 28.90
N ALA A 175 4.18 5.47 29.78
CA ALA A 175 4.14 6.92 29.58
C ALA A 175 4.96 7.42 28.38
N GLN A 176 6.06 6.75 28.03
CA GLN A 176 6.87 7.14 26.88
C GLN A 176 6.10 6.90 25.58
N TYR A 177 5.37 5.78 25.50
CA TYR A 177 4.57 5.45 24.33
C TYR A 177 3.42 6.45 24.15
N ILE A 178 2.77 6.83 25.24
CA ILE A 178 1.73 7.86 25.23
C ILE A 178 2.25 9.18 24.65
N GLU A 179 3.47 9.60 24.99
CA GLU A 179 4.07 10.82 24.44
C GLU A 179 4.48 10.67 22.97
N GLU A 180 4.99 9.50 22.57
CA GLU A 180 5.33 9.20 21.18
C GLU A 180 4.09 9.28 20.28
N CYS A 181 2.98 8.65 20.69
CA CYS A 181 1.69 8.73 20.00
C CYS A 181 1.22 10.17 19.82
N ARG A 182 1.31 11.00 20.87
CA ARG A 182 0.93 12.41 20.83
C ARG A 182 1.75 13.18 19.79
N LYS A 183 3.07 12.99 19.78
CA LYS A 183 3.99 13.63 18.83
C LYS A 183 3.76 13.19 17.39
N ALA A 184 3.34 11.94 17.18
CA ALA A 184 2.97 11.40 15.88
C ALA A 184 1.60 11.86 15.37
N GLY A 185 0.92 12.75 16.10
CA GLY A 185 -0.40 13.27 15.74
C GLY A 185 -1.53 12.27 15.98
N VAL A 186 -1.32 11.26 16.83
CA VAL A 186 -2.36 10.33 17.27
C VAL A 186 -3.02 10.92 18.52
N PRO A 187 -4.37 10.97 18.61
CA PRO A 187 -5.03 11.42 19.82
C PRO A 187 -4.73 10.50 20.99
N ILE A 188 -4.48 11.10 22.16
CA ILE A 188 -4.36 10.35 23.42
C ILE A 188 -5.74 10.35 24.06
N PRO A 189 -6.32 9.18 24.31
CA PRO A 189 -7.66 9.11 24.87
C PRO A 189 -7.68 9.70 26.30
N PRO A 190 -8.78 10.35 26.71
CA PRO A 190 -9.03 10.65 28.10
C PRO A 190 -9.26 9.34 28.88
N PRO A 191 -9.27 9.37 30.23
CA PRO A 191 -9.58 8.19 31.03
C PRO A 191 -10.81 7.45 30.49
N MET A 192 -10.67 6.14 30.31
CA MET A 192 -11.74 5.28 29.81
C MET A 192 -12.99 5.44 30.66
N PHE A 193 -14.17 5.36 30.05
CA PHE A 193 -15.48 5.57 30.70
C PHE A 193 -15.73 6.98 31.28
N SER A 194 -14.80 7.92 31.13
CA SER A 194 -15.10 9.32 31.44
C SER A 194 -16.17 9.89 30.51
N SER A 195 -16.74 11.04 30.87
CA SER A 195 -17.79 11.71 30.10
C SER A 195 -17.38 12.15 28.70
N ALA A 196 -16.09 12.07 28.34
CA ALA A 196 -15.58 12.38 27.01
C ALA A 196 -15.75 11.21 26.02
N TRP A 197 -15.95 9.99 26.53
CA TRP A 197 -16.23 8.81 25.71
C TRP A 197 -17.73 8.68 25.45
N ASN A 198 -18.08 8.30 24.22
CA ASN A 198 -19.45 7.96 23.84
C ASN A 198 -19.62 6.44 23.87
N PHE A 199 -20.68 5.97 24.52
CA PHE A 199 -21.08 4.57 24.47
C PHE A 199 -21.98 4.34 23.26
N GLU A 200 -21.50 3.55 22.30
CA GLU A 200 -22.22 3.27 21.06
C GLU A 200 -23.15 2.06 21.18
N GLY A 201 -22.93 1.22 22.18
CA GLY A 201 -23.79 0.07 22.51
C GLY A 201 -23.00 -1.20 22.81
N THR A 202 -23.74 -2.27 23.10
CA THR A 202 -23.17 -3.60 23.36
C THR A 202 -23.37 -4.50 22.14
N VAL A 203 -22.33 -5.25 21.79
CA VAL A 203 -22.34 -6.31 20.79
C VAL A 203 -22.39 -7.65 21.51
N ASP A 204 -23.52 -8.33 21.39
CA ASP A 204 -23.65 -9.73 21.79
C ASP A 204 -23.05 -10.65 20.73
N LYS A 205 -22.44 -11.76 21.18
CA LYS A 205 -21.78 -12.76 20.31
C LYS A 205 -20.76 -12.08 19.40
N GLU A 206 -19.71 -11.59 20.04
CA GLU A 206 -18.62 -10.87 19.40
C GLU A 206 -17.96 -11.72 18.31
N PHE A 207 -17.35 -11.03 17.35
CA PHE A 207 -16.77 -11.64 16.16
C PHE A 207 -15.74 -12.73 16.51
N LEU A 208 -14.93 -12.53 17.54
CA LEU A 208 -13.94 -13.49 18.01
C LEU A 208 -14.51 -14.49 19.05
N SER A 209 -15.54 -14.12 19.83
CA SER A 209 -16.09 -14.95 20.93
C SER A 209 -17.62 -15.17 20.91
N GLU A 210 -18.07 -16.42 21.14
CA GLU A 210 -19.51 -16.74 21.26
C GLU A 210 -20.08 -16.50 22.67
N ASP A 211 -19.22 -16.56 23.68
CA ASP A 211 -19.58 -16.53 25.11
C ASP A 211 -19.31 -15.16 25.76
N GLY A 212 -18.96 -14.16 24.94
CA GLY A 212 -18.60 -12.82 25.38
C GLY A 212 -19.57 -11.73 24.90
N GLN A 213 -19.71 -10.69 25.71
CA GLN A 213 -20.30 -9.40 25.34
C GLN A 213 -19.19 -8.38 25.19
N THR A 214 -19.34 -7.46 24.24
CA THR A 214 -18.37 -6.39 24.02
C THR A 214 -19.08 -5.07 23.98
N ASP A 215 -18.62 -4.11 24.77
CA ASP A 215 -19.11 -2.74 24.62
C ASP A 215 -18.28 -2.04 23.54
N LEU A 216 -18.92 -1.18 22.75
CA LEU A 216 -18.24 -0.27 21.83
C LEU A 216 -18.26 1.14 22.43
N TRP A 217 -17.07 1.70 22.56
CA TRP A 217 -16.87 3.08 22.99
C TRP A 217 -16.06 3.85 21.96
N SER A 218 -16.46 5.10 21.70
CA SER A 218 -15.78 6.01 20.78
C SER A 218 -15.34 7.30 21.47
N TYR A 219 -14.20 7.83 21.05
CA TYR A 219 -13.72 9.15 21.42
C TYR A 219 -13.18 9.86 20.19
N THR A 220 -13.62 11.08 19.93
CA THR A 220 -13.14 11.92 18.82
C THR A 220 -12.39 13.11 19.38
N SER A 221 -11.21 13.38 18.83
CA SER A 221 -10.36 14.51 19.20
C SER A 221 -10.23 15.48 18.04
N GLU A 222 -10.20 16.78 18.34
CA GLU A 222 -9.90 17.83 17.37
C GLU A 222 -8.40 18.18 17.33
N SER A 223 -7.64 17.86 18.38
CA SER A 223 -6.21 18.22 18.48
C SER A 223 -5.41 17.24 19.35
N PRO A 224 -4.60 16.34 18.74
CA PRO A 224 -4.55 16.04 17.31
C PRO A 224 -5.90 15.53 16.79
N ALA A 225 -6.23 15.85 15.53
CA ALA A 225 -7.46 15.38 14.90
C ALA A 225 -7.42 13.85 14.72
N GLY A 226 -8.41 13.16 15.25
CA GLY A 226 -8.44 11.69 15.19
C GLY A 226 -9.57 11.05 15.97
N VAL A 227 -9.59 9.72 15.94
CA VAL A 227 -10.61 8.90 16.61
C VAL A 227 -9.97 7.75 17.36
N CYS A 228 -10.53 7.43 18.53
CA CYS A 228 -10.20 6.25 19.31
C CYS A 228 -11.43 5.36 19.44
N LEU A 229 -11.24 4.06 19.22
CA LEU A 229 -12.23 3.05 19.54
C LEU A 229 -11.71 2.13 20.64
N SER A 230 -12.61 1.73 21.51
CA SER A 230 -12.34 0.83 22.62
C SER A 230 -13.40 -0.27 22.66
N LEU A 231 -12.94 -1.52 22.80
CA LEU A 231 -13.78 -2.71 22.83
C LEU A 231 -13.50 -3.56 24.09
N PRO A 232 -13.93 -3.14 25.29
CA PRO A 232 -13.85 -3.98 26.48
C PRO A 232 -14.77 -5.20 26.32
N ARG A 233 -14.19 -6.38 26.55
CA ARG A 233 -14.83 -7.70 26.38
C ARG A 233 -15.07 -8.35 27.74
N TYR A 234 -16.32 -8.73 27.96
CA TYR A 234 -16.84 -9.30 29.19
C TYR A 234 -17.31 -10.73 28.93
N PHE A 235 -16.96 -11.67 29.80
CA PHE A 235 -17.36 -13.06 29.65
C PHE A 235 -18.23 -13.50 30.83
N GLU A 236 -19.02 -14.56 30.64
CA GLU A 236 -19.96 -15.06 31.66
C GLU A 236 -19.26 -15.40 32.98
N GLY A 237 -17.99 -15.85 32.93
CA GLY A 237 -17.18 -16.19 34.09
C GLY A 237 -16.98 -15.03 35.09
N SER A 238 -16.97 -13.77 34.63
CA SER A 238 -16.87 -12.58 35.48
C SER A 238 -18.24 -12.00 35.88
N GLY A 239 -19.33 -12.66 35.50
CA GLY A 239 -20.69 -12.13 35.60
C GLY A 239 -20.90 -10.87 34.76
N PHE A 240 -20.08 -10.69 33.70
CA PHE A 240 -20.07 -9.53 32.81
C PHE A 240 -19.77 -8.18 33.49
N ASN A 241 -19.11 -8.18 34.65
CA ASN A 241 -18.81 -6.96 35.42
C ASN A 241 -17.36 -6.46 35.24
N GLU A 242 -16.49 -7.31 34.71
CA GLU A 242 -15.07 -7.00 34.51
C GLU A 242 -14.66 -7.31 33.07
N ALA A 243 -13.97 -6.37 32.43
CA ALA A 243 -13.41 -6.52 31.11
C ALA A 243 -12.13 -7.37 31.19
N GLU A 244 -12.16 -8.55 30.58
CA GLU A 244 -11.03 -9.49 30.59
C GLU A 244 -10.03 -9.21 29.47
N LEU A 245 -10.51 -8.68 28.35
CA LEU A 245 -9.70 -8.17 27.24
C LEU A 245 -10.19 -6.76 26.90
N PHE A 246 -9.28 -5.81 26.69
CA PHE A 246 -9.62 -4.40 26.57
C PHE A 246 -8.75 -3.72 25.53
N GLY A 247 -8.99 -4.07 24.27
CA GLY A 247 -8.31 -3.44 23.14
C GLY A 247 -8.79 -2.01 22.94
N LEU A 248 -7.83 -1.10 22.80
CA LEU A 248 -8.04 0.31 22.48
C LEU A 248 -7.11 0.70 21.32
N ILE A 249 -7.68 1.30 20.29
CA ILE A 249 -6.94 1.76 19.11
C ILE A 249 -7.26 3.23 18.88
N CYS A 250 -6.24 4.05 18.70
CA CYS A 250 -6.39 5.45 18.27
C CYS A 250 -5.71 5.69 16.93
N LEU A 251 -6.36 6.47 16.07
CA LEU A 251 -5.90 6.82 14.73
C LEU A 251 -5.85 8.35 14.59
N GLY A 252 -4.72 8.89 14.17
CA GLY A 252 -4.61 10.27 13.69
C GLY A 252 -5.12 10.34 12.24
N THR A 253 -6.26 10.98 12.01
CA THR A 253 -6.90 10.98 10.67
C THR A 253 -6.13 11.79 9.62
N GLN A 254 -5.32 12.74 10.07
CA GLN A 254 -4.45 13.56 9.21
C GLN A 254 -3.05 12.97 9.00
N THR A 255 -2.51 12.25 9.99
CA THR A 255 -1.15 11.68 9.91
C THR A 255 -1.13 10.23 9.48
N ASN A 256 -2.30 9.57 9.47
CA ASN A 256 -2.48 8.14 9.25
C ASN A 256 -1.71 7.26 10.24
N LYS A 257 -1.23 7.82 11.37
CA LYS A 257 -0.54 7.08 12.43
C LYS A 257 -1.56 6.42 13.36
N ALA A 258 -1.30 5.20 13.79
CA ALA A 258 -2.16 4.49 14.75
C ALA A 258 -1.38 4.00 15.98
N CYS A 259 -2.00 4.08 17.15
CA CYS A 259 -1.48 3.54 18.41
C CYS A 259 -2.43 2.53 19.03
N PHE A 260 -1.86 1.56 19.73
CA PHE A 260 -2.56 0.40 20.27
C PHE A 260 -2.31 0.27 21.76
N TRP A 261 -3.36 -0.04 22.51
CA TRP A 261 -3.30 -0.34 23.93
C TRP A 261 -4.17 -1.56 24.26
N ASP A 262 -3.80 -2.26 25.32
CA ASP A 262 -4.60 -3.35 25.90
C ASP A 262 -4.52 -3.30 27.44
N ASN A 263 -5.41 -4.03 28.12
CA ASN A 263 -5.24 -4.22 29.56
C ASN A 263 -3.98 -5.06 29.85
N PRO A 264 -3.29 -4.85 30.99
CA PRO A 264 -2.22 -5.73 31.40
C PRO A 264 -2.72 -7.17 31.58
N ARG A 265 -1.94 -8.16 31.14
CA ARG A 265 -2.32 -9.58 31.18
C ARG A 265 -2.71 -10.00 32.59
N GLY A 266 -3.95 -10.50 32.71
CA GLY A 266 -4.53 -10.95 33.98
C GLY A 266 -5.00 -9.84 34.91
N LYS A 267 -4.93 -8.57 34.50
CA LYS A 267 -5.58 -7.45 35.17
C LYS A 267 -6.90 -7.17 34.45
N PHE A 268 -8.01 -7.23 35.18
CA PHE A 268 -9.32 -6.89 34.64
C PHE A 268 -9.75 -5.51 35.11
N PHE A 269 -10.52 -4.81 34.28
CA PHE A 269 -11.06 -3.50 34.60
C PHE A 269 -12.55 -3.58 34.85
N ALA A 270 -13.01 -2.98 35.96
CA ALA A 270 -14.42 -2.95 36.27
C ALA A 270 -15.19 -2.13 35.23
N ARG A 271 -16.33 -2.66 34.78
CA ARG A 271 -17.20 -2.02 33.79
C ARG A 271 -17.68 -0.66 34.30
N ASN A 272 -17.59 0.38 33.46
CA ASN A 272 -18.01 1.76 33.75
C ASN A 272 -17.27 2.44 34.93
N VAL A 273 -16.11 1.94 35.32
CA VAL A 273 -15.25 2.60 36.31
C VAL A 273 -14.10 3.25 35.57
N GLU A 274 -13.87 4.55 35.78
CA GLU A 274 -12.83 5.28 35.05
C GLU A 274 -11.45 4.61 35.19
N VAL A 275 -10.76 4.44 34.06
CA VAL A 275 -9.40 3.88 34.03
C VAL A 275 -8.50 4.83 33.25
N ASP A 276 -7.42 5.30 33.88
CA ASP A 276 -6.47 6.17 33.21
C ASP A 276 -5.68 5.40 32.14
N ILE A 277 -5.36 6.05 31.02
CA ILE A 277 -4.60 5.41 29.92
C ILE A 277 -3.22 4.91 30.37
N SER A 278 -2.64 5.49 31.42
CA SER A 278 -1.40 5.02 32.03
C SER A 278 -1.51 3.65 32.74
N GLU A 279 -2.73 3.17 32.98
CA GLU A 279 -2.96 1.82 33.50
C GLU A 279 -3.01 0.73 32.43
N PHE A 280 -3.09 1.12 31.15
CA PHE A 280 -3.01 0.24 30.00
C PHE A 280 -1.55 -0.03 29.63
N VAL A 281 -1.32 -1.13 28.93
CA VAL A 281 -0.05 -1.39 28.24
C VAL A 281 -0.19 -0.98 26.78
N GLY A 282 0.87 -0.42 26.21
CA GLY A 282 0.91 0.01 24.82
C GLY A 282 2.32 -0.08 24.26
N GLY A 283 2.43 0.02 22.94
CA GLY A 283 3.72 -0.03 22.25
C GLY A 283 4.46 -1.34 22.49
N VAL A 284 5.73 -1.27 22.89
CA VAL A 284 6.57 -2.48 23.08
C VAL A 284 6.07 -3.38 24.21
N ASP A 285 5.40 -2.80 25.22
CA ASP A 285 4.91 -3.56 26.37
C ASP A 285 3.85 -4.60 25.95
N LEU A 286 3.17 -4.37 24.82
CA LEU A 286 2.21 -5.32 24.26
C LEU A 286 2.85 -6.66 23.83
N VAL A 287 4.12 -6.64 23.41
CA VAL A 287 4.86 -7.86 23.03
C VAL A 287 5.01 -8.77 24.24
N ALA A 288 5.43 -8.20 25.38
CA ALA A 288 5.57 -8.94 26.64
C ALA A 288 4.20 -9.28 27.26
N ASN A 289 3.18 -8.46 27.00
CA ASN A 289 1.82 -8.69 27.43
C ASN A 289 1.26 -10.00 26.86
N GLY A 290 1.63 -10.35 25.62
CA GLY A 290 1.36 -11.66 25.03
C GLY A 290 -0.13 -11.97 24.83
N GLN A 291 -0.94 -10.95 24.56
CA GLN A 291 -2.38 -11.05 24.29
C GLN A 291 -2.72 -10.98 22.79
N GLY A 292 -1.71 -10.97 21.92
CA GLY A 292 -1.85 -10.99 20.47
C GLY A 292 -0.87 -10.05 19.79
N VAL A 293 -0.89 -10.05 18.45
CA VAL A 293 -0.14 -9.12 17.59
C VAL A 293 -1.17 -8.18 16.98
N CYS A 294 -1.34 -6.98 17.54
CA CYS A 294 -2.47 -6.11 17.17
C CYS A 294 -2.40 -5.73 15.69
N SER A 295 -1.24 -5.29 15.19
CA SER A 295 -1.09 -4.86 13.80
C SER A 295 -1.20 -5.99 12.76
N ASP A 296 -1.15 -7.26 13.19
CA ASP A 296 -1.48 -8.40 12.35
C ASP A 296 -3.01 -8.49 12.16
N CYS A 297 -3.77 -8.64 13.25
CA CYS A 297 -5.23 -8.70 13.17
C CYS A 297 -5.87 -7.42 12.60
N HIS A 298 -5.24 -6.26 12.83
CA HIS A 298 -5.78 -4.96 12.46
C HIS A 298 -5.21 -4.42 11.14
N ALA A 299 -4.55 -5.24 10.34
CA ALA A 299 -4.06 -4.85 9.01
C ALA A 299 -5.20 -4.47 8.04
N GLY A 300 -4.90 -3.58 7.10
CA GLY A 300 -5.86 -3.00 6.17
C GLY A 300 -5.85 -1.48 6.23
N GLU A 301 -6.66 -0.84 5.40
CA GLU A 301 -6.84 0.62 5.48
C GLU A 301 -7.68 1.01 6.70
N ASN A 302 -8.55 0.12 7.18
CA ASN A 302 -9.35 0.34 8.37
C ASN A 302 -8.74 -0.42 9.57
N PRO A 303 -8.15 0.29 10.56
CA PRO A 303 -7.49 -0.36 11.69
C PRO A 303 -8.46 -0.98 12.70
N TYR A 304 -9.77 -0.80 12.57
CA TYR A 304 -10.74 -1.14 13.62
C TYR A 304 -11.47 -2.47 13.43
N VAL A 305 -11.35 -3.13 12.26
CA VAL A 305 -12.06 -4.39 11.92
C VAL A 305 -13.55 -4.31 12.29
N VAL A 306 -14.28 -3.39 11.64
CA VAL A 306 -15.69 -3.10 11.97
C VAL A 306 -16.67 -3.93 11.15
N HIS A 307 -17.82 -4.23 11.75
CA HIS A 307 -18.90 -4.98 11.11
C HIS A 307 -20.19 -4.15 11.11
N PRO A 308 -20.55 -3.49 9.99
CA PRO A 308 -21.61 -2.48 9.96
C PRO A 308 -23.03 -3.03 10.24
N GLU A 309 -23.22 -4.35 10.16
CA GLU A 309 -24.50 -4.99 10.52
C GLU A 309 -24.77 -5.01 12.03
N LYS A 310 -23.73 -4.80 12.85
CA LYS A 310 -23.89 -4.77 14.29
C LYS A 310 -24.39 -3.37 14.69
N PRO A 311 -25.53 -3.25 15.39
CA PRO A 311 -26.15 -1.95 15.69
C PRO A 311 -25.22 -0.89 16.27
N PRO A 312 -24.27 -1.21 17.18
CA PRO A 312 -23.32 -0.21 17.70
C PRO A 312 -22.40 0.41 16.63
N PHE A 313 -22.18 -0.27 15.51
CA PHE A 313 -21.36 0.22 14.39
C PHE A 313 -22.18 0.86 13.27
N ALA A 314 -23.51 0.96 13.41
CA ALA A 314 -24.40 1.45 12.35
C ALA A 314 -24.27 2.97 12.06
N PRO A 315 -23.93 3.85 13.02
CA PRO A 315 -23.59 5.24 12.75
C PRO A 315 -22.08 5.46 12.95
N PRO A 316 -21.21 5.27 11.95
CA PRO A 316 -19.79 5.39 12.19
C PRO A 316 -19.38 6.87 12.36
N PRO A 317 -18.52 7.21 13.34
CA PRO A 317 -17.61 8.34 13.24
C PRO A 317 -16.80 8.23 11.93
N SER A 318 -16.03 9.25 11.54
CA SER A 318 -15.04 9.07 10.47
C SER A 318 -13.94 8.12 10.96
N LEU A 319 -14.19 6.81 10.87
CA LEU A 319 -13.32 5.72 11.35
C LEU A 319 -12.21 5.38 10.37
N LEU A 320 -12.23 5.98 9.18
CA LEU A 320 -11.23 5.73 8.17
C LEU A 320 -10.14 6.80 8.20
N PRO A 321 -8.88 6.39 8.02
CA PRO A 321 -7.80 7.32 7.74
C PRO A 321 -7.99 8.01 6.38
N SER A 322 -7.25 9.10 6.16
CA SER A 322 -7.19 9.77 4.85
C SER A 322 -6.35 9.01 3.82
N GLY A 323 -5.61 7.98 4.25
CA GLY A 323 -4.81 7.08 3.43
C GLY A 323 -4.46 5.79 4.16
N TRP A 324 -3.49 5.03 3.65
CA TRP A 324 -3.05 3.79 4.30
C TRP A 324 -2.40 4.09 5.66
N TYR A 325 -2.84 3.42 6.73
CA TYR A 325 -2.38 3.74 8.08
C TYR A 325 -1.06 3.05 8.44
N ASP A 326 -0.27 3.72 9.28
CA ASP A 326 1.05 3.30 9.74
C ASP A 326 1.05 3.05 11.27
N PRO A 327 1.13 1.79 11.72
CA PRO A 327 1.07 1.43 13.13
C PRO A 327 2.37 1.78 13.90
N LEU A 328 2.24 2.44 15.06
CA LEU A 328 3.33 2.59 16.02
C LEU A 328 3.39 1.36 16.94
N VAL A 329 4.07 0.31 16.47
CA VAL A 329 4.23 -0.99 17.15
C VAL A 329 5.69 -1.48 17.11
N ASP A 330 6.00 -2.56 17.84
CA ASP A 330 7.34 -3.16 17.87
C ASP A 330 7.74 -3.78 16.51
N ALA A 331 9.05 -3.89 16.24
CA ALA A 331 9.61 -4.39 14.97
C ALA A 331 9.27 -5.84 14.70
N SER A 332 9.03 -6.63 15.75
CA SER A 332 8.66 -8.03 15.61
C SER A 332 7.26 -8.19 14.99
N TRP A 333 6.47 -7.12 14.92
CA TRP A 333 5.11 -7.15 14.41
C TRP A 333 5.02 -6.67 12.94
N PRO A 334 4.04 -7.14 12.16
CA PRO A 334 3.78 -6.63 10.81
C PRO A 334 3.43 -5.14 10.80
N GLN A 335 3.95 -4.39 9.84
CA GLN A 335 3.77 -2.93 9.71
C GLN A 335 2.68 -2.59 8.69
N ASN A 336 1.51 -3.24 8.79
CA ASN A 336 0.36 -3.06 7.90
C ASN A 336 0.70 -3.13 6.39
N PRO A 337 1.06 -4.29 5.82
CA PRO A 337 1.39 -4.40 4.41
C PRO A 337 0.14 -4.18 3.53
N GLY A 338 0.27 -3.44 2.43
CA GLY A 338 -0.84 -3.17 1.49
C GLY A 338 -0.83 -1.73 0.94
N PRO A 339 -1.90 -1.31 0.25
CA PRO A 339 -3.10 -2.08 -0.09
C PRO A 339 -2.82 -3.21 -1.11
N THR A 340 -3.68 -4.22 -1.15
CA THR A 340 -3.58 -5.25 -2.19
C THR A 340 -4.29 -4.85 -3.48
N ASN A 341 -3.64 -5.11 -4.61
CA ASN A 341 -4.24 -5.05 -5.95
C ASN A 341 -4.64 -6.46 -6.44
N LEU A 342 -4.65 -7.46 -5.57
CA LEU A 342 -4.89 -8.86 -5.94
C LEU A 342 -6.22 -9.08 -6.66
N LEU A 343 -7.25 -8.41 -6.16
CA LEU A 343 -8.63 -8.63 -6.60
C LEU A 343 -8.91 -8.02 -7.97
N ASP A 344 -8.06 -7.10 -8.44
CA ASP A 344 -8.18 -6.51 -9.76
C ASP A 344 -8.23 -7.61 -10.83
N ALA A 345 -7.29 -8.54 -10.81
CA ALA A 345 -7.17 -9.53 -11.88
C ALA A 345 -8.20 -10.68 -11.80
N VAL A 346 -9.05 -10.72 -10.78
CA VAL A 346 -9.94 -11.86 -10.51
C VAL A 346 -11.34 -11.53 -11.00
N ALA A 347 -11.78 -12.14 -12.09
CA ALA A 347 -13.17 -12.04 -12.52
C ALA A 347 -14.09 -12.74 -11.49
N SER A 348 -15.16 -12.06 -11.07
CA SER A 348 -16.09 -12.58 -10.07
C SER A 348 -17.47 -11.96 -10.26
N PRO A 349 -18.57 -12.75 -10.16
CA PRO A 349 -19.93 -12.20 -10.29
C PRO A 349 -20.19 -11.02 -9.34
N GLN A 350 -19.67 -11.11 -8.12
CA GLN A 350 -19.61 -10.01 -7.16
C GLN A 350 -18.20 -9.89 -6.59
N LYS A 351 -17.78 -8.67 -6.27
CA LYS A 351 -16.39 -8.37 -5.92
C LYS A 351 -16.24 -7.90 -4.49
N CYS A 352 -15.26 -8.44 -3.75
CA CYS A 352 -15.00 -8.01 -2.36
C CYS A 352 -14.55 -6.53 -2.26
N ASP A 353 -13.89 -6.00 -3.30
CA ASP A 353 -13.44 -4.60 -3.38
C ASP A 353 -14.60 -3.60 -3.60
N SER A 354 -15.81 -4.08 -3.93
CA SER A 354 -17.02 -3.24 -3.95
C SER A 354 -17.36 -2.67 -2.58
N CYS A 355 -17.02 -3.42 -1.51
CA CYS A 355 -17.15 -2.99 -0.13
C CYS A 355 -15.79 -2.58 0.48
N HIS A 356 -14.70 -3.26 0.10
CA HIS A 356 -13.35 -3.02 0.63
C HIS A 356 -12.51 -2.12 -0.25
N ARG A 357 -12.82 -0.81 -0.18
CA ARG A 357 -12.13 0.26 -0.89
C ARG A 357 -11.95 1.48 0.01
N VAL A 358 -11.16 2.43 -0.45
CA VAL A 358 -10.98 3.75 0.19
C VAL A 358 -12.35 4.37 0.47
N GLY A 359 -12.56 4.91 1.67
CA GLY A 359 -13.80 5.63 2.02
C GLY A 359 -14.95 4.78 2.58
N LEU A 360 -14.92 3.44 2.49
CA LEU A 360 -15.98 2.56 3.04
C LEU A 360 -15.52 1.60 4.15
N ALA A 361 -15.17 0.36 3.81
CA ALA A 361 -14.65 -0.60 4.77
C ALA A 361 -13.11 -0.55 4.86
N GLY A 362 -12.48 0.22 3.97
CA GLY A 362 -11.05 0.22 3.75
C GLY A 362 -10.61 -0.89 2.78
N ARG A 363 -9.56 -0.63 2.01
CA ARG A 363 -8.89 -1.64 1.17
C ARG A 363 -8.28 -2.76 2.01
N PHE A 364 -8.25 -3.96 1.44
CA PHE A 364 -7.57 -5.11 2.04
C PHE A 364 -6.06 -4.91 2.14
N PRO A 365 -5.40 -5.45 3.19
CA PRO A 365 -3.95 -5.52 3.23
C PRO A 365 -3.44 -6.48 2.16
N GLU A 366 -2.15 -6.39 1.88
CA GLU A 366 -1.43 -7.39 1.09
C GLU A 366 -1.26 -8.66 1.93
N VAL A 367 -2.26 -9.54 1.82
CA VAL A 367 -2.39 -10.76 2.61
C VAL A 367 -1.32 -11.79 2.22
N SER A 368 -0.73 -12.41 3.24
CA SER A 368 0.34 -13.41 3.10
C SER A 368 0.56 -14.16 4.41
N THR A 369 1.51 -15.08 4.43
CA THR A 369 1.97 -15.76 5.66
C THR A 369 2.56 -14.80 6.70
N GLN A 370 2.80 -13.52 6.38
CA GLN A 370 3.21 -12.50 7.35
C GLN A 370 2.03 -11.99 8.21
N LEU A 371 0.79 -12.22 7.81
CA LEU A 371 -0.42 -11.80 8.53
C LEU A 371 -1.26 -13.01 9.01
N PRO A 372 -0.71 -13.91 9.84
CA PRO A 372 -1.42 -15.11 10.25
C PRO A 372 -2.68 -14.82 11.08
N GLY A 373 -2.69 -13.76 11.89
CA GLY A 373 -3.85 -13.27 12.63
C GLY A 373 -4.92 -12.70 11.70
N TYR A 374 -4.54 -11.84 10.74
CA TYR A 374 -5.48 -11.35 9.74
C TYR A 374 -6.09 -12.51 8.95
N CYS A 375 -5.25 -13.36 8.37
CA CYS A 375 -5.69 -14.44 7.48
C CYS A 375 -6.46 -15.54 8.21
N GLY A 376 -5.92 -16.02 9.33
CA GLY A 376 -6.44 -17.18 10.06
C GLY A 376 -7.57 -16.85 11.03
N VAL A 377 -7.69 -15.60 11.48
CA VAL A 377 -8.72 -15.17 12.42
C VAL A 377 -9.69 -14.22 11.75
N VAL A 378 -9.23 -13.06 11.27
CA VAL A 378 -10.12 -12.01 10.76
C VAL A 378 -10.78 -12.42 9.45
N LEU A 379 -10.00 -12.60 8.40
CA LEU A 379 -10.52 -12.98 7.08
C LEU A 379 -11.28 -14.31 7.16
N ALA A 380 -10.70 -15.34 7.77
CA ALA A 380 -11.31 -16.67 7.88
C ALA A 380 -12.67 -16.66 8.62
N THR A 381 -12.81 -15.87 9.70
CA THR A 381 -14.08 -15.76 10.42
C THR A 381 -15.08 -14.95 9.60
N ALA A 382 -14.66 -13.84 8.99
CA ALA A 382 -15.50 -12.97 8.19
C ALA A 382 -16.12 -13.70 6.99
N ILE A 383 -15.32 -14.49 6.27
CA ILE A 383 -15.74 -15.32 5.13
C ILE A 383 -16.15 -16.74 5.56
N GLY A 384 -16.41 -16.98 6.84
CA GLY A 384 -16.71 -18.31 7.38
C GLY A 384 -18.08 -18.84 6.94
N SER A 385 -18.56 -19.85 7.66
CA SER A 385 -19.95 -20.35 7.53
C SER A 385 -20.67 -20.43 8.88
N SER A 386 -20.05 -19.90 9.94
CA SER A 386 -20.64 -19.82 11.27
C SER A 386 -21.55 -18.59 11.38
N SER A 387 -22.27 -18.47 12.50
CA SER A 387 -23.01 -17.24 12.85
C SER A 387 -22.12 -16.02 13.06
N LYS A 388 -20.79 -16.18 13.02
CA LYS A 388 -19.79 -15.11 13.08
C LYS A 388 -19.41 -14.58 11.70
N SER A 389 -19.85 -15.23 10.62
CA SER A 389 -19.60 -14.76 9.26
C SER A 389 -20.24 -13.39 9.09
N THR A 390 -19.42 -12.40 8.71
CA THR A 390 -19.84 -11.02 8.48
C THR A 390 -19.72 -10.61 7.01
N MET A 391 -19.22 -11.50 6.16
CA MET A 391 -19.09 -11.29 4.73
C MET A 391 -19.72 -12.43 3.91
N PRO A 392 -20.38 -12.10 2.80
CA PRO A 392 -20.73 -10.74 2.38
C PRO A 392 -21.87 -10.17 3.26
N PRO A 393 -21.99 -8.84 3.38
CA PRO A 393 -22.94 -8.26 4.30
C PRO A 393 -24.40 -8.37 3.82
N PHE A 394 -25.35 -8.12 4.72
CA PHE A 394 -26.79 -8.02 4.52
C PHE A 394 -27.44 -9.26 3.90
N GLY A 395 -26.89 -10.44 4.18
CA GLY A 395 -27.40 -11.71 3.65
C GLY A 395 -27.14 -11.91 2.16
N ALA A 396 -26.21 -11.15 1.57
CA ALA A 396 -25.79 -11.35 0.20
C ALA A 396 -25.30 -12.79 -0.04
N ASN A 397 -25.49 -13.29 -1.26
CA ASN A 397 -25.12 -14.66 -1.57
C ASN A 397 -23.60 -14.79 -1.72
N LYS A 398 -22.95 -15.37 -0.71
CA LYS A 398 -21.51 -15.65 -0.67
C LYS A 398 -20.99 -16.40 -1.91
N SER A 399 -21.79 -17.24 -2.56
CA SER A 399 -21.35 -17.97 -3.75
C SER A 399 -20.92 -17.02 -4.89
N LEU A 400 -21.50 -15.81 -4.94
CA LEU A 400 -21.18 -14.80 -5.94
C LEU A 400 -19.80 -14.15 -5.74
N PHE A 401 -19.21 -14.26 -4.53
CA PHE A 401 -17.90 -13.70 -4.18
C PHE A 401 -16.78 -14.74 -4.13
N THR A 402 -17.09 -16.01 -4.43
CA THR A 402 -16.18 -17.15 -4.15
C THR A 402 -14.85 -17.03 -4.89
N ALA A 403 -14.80 -16.43 -6.08
CA ALA A 403 -13.55 -16.21 -6.80
C ALA A 403 -12.61 -15.27 -6.05
N HIS A 404 -13.09 -14.10 -5.59
CA HIS A 404 -12.30 -13.18 -4.77
C HIS A 404 -11.91 -13.79 -3.41
N ILE A 405 -12.85 -14.50 -2.76
CA ILE A 405 -12.58 -15.18 -1.48
C ILE A 405 -11.44 -16.19 -1.64
N ASN A 406 -11.51 -17.05 -2.67
CA ASN A 406 -10.47 -18.04 -2.93
C ASN A 406 -9.13 -17.39 -3.26
N ALA A 407 -9.13 -16.28 -4.01
CA ALA A 407 -7.93 -15.53 -4.33
C ALA A 407 -7.26 -14.99 -3.06
N LEU A 408 -8.02 -14.36 -2.15
CA LEU A 408 -7.50 -13.88 -0.86
C LEU A 408 -6.98 -15.03 0.01
N GLN A 409 -7.72 -16.15 0.09
CA GLN A 409 -7.29 -17.33 0.84
C GLN A 409 -6.00 -17.95 0.28
N ALA A 410 -5.87 -18.02 -1.04
CA ALA A 410 -4.65 -18.49 -1.70
C ALA A 410 -3.47 -17.57 -1.40
N ALA A 411 -3.68 -16.25 -1.47
CA ALA A 411 -2.66 -15.25 -1.14
C ALA A 411 -2.26 -15.29 0.34
N CYS A 412 -3.21 -15.52 1.26
CA CYS A 412 -2.92 -15.77 2.68
C CYS A 412 -1.96 -16.95 2.93
N GLY A 413 -2.00 -17.97 2.07
CA GLY A 413 -1.06 -19.10 2.12
C GLY A 413 0.26 -18.85 1.40
N ALA A 414 0.41 -17.71 0.73
CA ALA A 414 1.60 -17.36 -0.05
C ALA A 414 2.61 -16.55 0.79
N PRO A 415 3.92 -16.62 0.47
CA PRO A 415 4.92 -15.73 1.07
C PRO A 415 4.56 -14.25 0.85
N PRO A 416 4.99 -13.33 1.72
CA PRO A 416 4.76 -11.90 1.53
C PRO A 416 5.31 -11.41 0.18
N SER A 417 4.61 -10.42 -0.39
CA SER A 417 5.12 -9.63 -1.51
C SER A 417 6.47 -9.02 -1.09
N GLY A 418 7.46 -9.05 -1.99
CA GLY A 418 8.82 -8.59 -1.68
C GLY A 418 9.88 -9.67 -1.45
N GLY A 419 9.57 -10.96 -1.69
CA GLY A 419 10.60 -12.00 -1.82
C GLY A 419 11.40 -11.95 -3.13
N GLY A 420 10.99 -11.09 -4.06
CA GLY A 420 11.73 -10.82 -5.29
C GLY A 420 12.80 -9.75 -5.10
N VAL A 421 13.65 -9.62 -6.10
CA VAL A 421 14.97 -9.04 -5.96
C VAL A 421 15.28 -8.16 -7.15
N VAL A 422 15.91 -7.02 -6.92
CA VAL A 422 16.32 -6.13 -8.00
C VAL A 422 17.59 -6.71 -8.64
N VAL A 423 17.55 -6.91 -9.95
CA VAL A 423 18.64 -7.46 -10.74
C VAL A 423 18.92 -6.53 -11.91
N GLU A 424 20.19 -6.44 -12.31
CA GLU A 424 20.52 -5.88 -13.62
C GLU A 424 19.89 -6.76 -14.71
N VAL A 425 19.27 -6.11 -15.69
CA VAL A 425 18.58 -6.77 -16.79
C VAL A 425 19.05 -6.20 -18.12
N ASP A 426 19.34 -7.10 -19.05
CA ASP A 426 19.49 -6.81 -20.47
C ASP A 426 18.51 -7.73 -21.20
N LEU A 427 17.22 -7.43 -21.05
CA LEU A 427 16.11 -8.22 -21.59
C LEU A 427 15.54 -7.45 -22.79
N PRO A 428 15.64 -8.00 -24.01
CA PRO A 428 15.16 -7.31 -25.20
C PRO A 428 13.64 -7.33 -25.27
N ASP A 429 13.07 -6.25 -25.82
CA ASP A 429 11.66 -6.14 -26.20
C ASP A 429 11.30 -7.15 -27.30
N ASP A 430 10.30 -8.02 -27.08
CA ASP A 430 9.66 -8.77 -28.15
C ASP A 430 8.69 -7.86 -28.91
N LYS A 431 9.22 -7.20 -29.94
CA LYS A 431 8.46 -6.30 -30.84
C LYS A 431 7.35 -6.99 -31.64
N SER A 432 7.06 -8.26 -31.41
CA SER A 432 5.94 -8.98 -32.01
C SER A 432 4.85 -9.36 -31.00
N PHE A 433 5.04 -9.02 -29.73
CA PHE A 433 4.16 -9.39 -28.64
C PHE A 433 3.67 -8.16 -27.87
N VAL A 434 2.36 -8.12 -27.61
CA VAL A 434 1.70 -7.18 -26.70
C VAL A 434 0.60 -7.96 -26.00
N SER A 435 0.41 -7.74 -24.70
CA SER A 435 -0.62 -8.48 -23.96
C SER A 435 -2.02 -8.00 -24.28
N PRO A 436 -3.04 -8.86 -24.19
CA PRO A 436 -4.42 -8.40 -24.25
C PRO A 436 -4.71 -7.43 -23.09
N PRO A 437 -5.47 -6.34 -23.33
CA PRO A 437 -5.99 -5.52 -22.24
C PRO A 437 -7.09 -6.29 -21.48
N ILE A 438 -7.66 -5.68 -20.44
CA ILE A 438 -8.67 -6.28 -19.56
C ILE A 438 -9.93 -5.43 -19.63
N VAL A 439 -11.06 -6.02 -20.04
CA VAL A 439 -12.37 -5.38 -19.88
C VAL A 439 -12.76 -5.45 -18.41
N ILE A 440 -13.13 -4.31 -17.80
CA ILE A 440 -13.52 -4.24 -16.40
C ILE A 440 -14.96 -4.74 -16.25
N ASP A 441 -15.12 -5.82 -15.50
CA ASP A 441 -16.40 -6.44 -15.14
C ASP A 441 -16.89 -5.96 -13.75
N PRO A 442 -18.17 -6.16 -13.38
CA PRO A 442 -19.28 -6.69 -14.18
C PRO A 442 -19.80 -5.68 -15.22
N LEU A 443 -20.46 -6.20 -16.26
CA LEU A 443 -21.20 -5.41 -17.25
C LEU A 443 -22.67 -5.79 -17.23
N TYR A 444 -23.56 -4.80 -17.31
CA TYR A 444 -25.01 -5.01 -17.26
C TYR A 444 -25.71 -4.46 -18.49
N GLN A 445 -26.85 -5.07 -18.83
CA GLN A 445 -27.71 -4.58 -19.90
C GLN A 445 -28.11 -3.11 -19.69
N CYS A 446 -28.32 -2.39 -20.79
CA CYS A 446 -28.59 -0.96 -20.90
C CYS A 446 -27.46 -0.03 -20.43
N ALA A 447 -26.33 -0.57 -19.98
CA ALA A 447 -25.14 0.26 -19.78
C ALA A 447 -24.70 0.84 -21.13
N THR A 448 -24.27 2.10 -21.10
CA THR A 448 -23.82 2.85 -22.29
C THR A 448 -22.33 3.18 -22.25
N GLN A 449 -21.64 2.69 -21.22
CA GLN A 449 -20.19 2.82 -21.10
C GLN A 449 -19.55 1.53 -20.61
N VAL A 450 -18.33 1.27 -21.09
CA VAL A 450 -17.49 0.13 -20.71
C VAL A 450 -16.10 0.65 -20.41
N ALA A 451 -15.47 0.11 -19.37
CA ALA A 451 -14.10 0.42 -19.02
C ALA A 451 -13.14 -0.70 -19.43
N VAL A 452 -11.92 -0.31 -19.83
CA VAL A 452 -10.80 -1.21 -20.13
C VAL A 452 -9.58 -0.76 -19.35
N ARG A 453 -8.71 -1.69 -18.95
CA ARG A 453 -7.43 -1.40 -18.29
C ARG A 453 -6.32 -2.34 -18.77
N GLY A 454 -5.11 -2.19 -18.24
CA GLY A 454 -3.96 -3.04 -18.61
C GLY A 454 -3.31 -2.63 -19.93
N ALA A 455 -3.82 -1.58 -20.58
CA ALA A 455 -3.38 -1.11 -21.87
C ALA A 455 -2.09 -0.31 -21.76
N ILE A 456 -1.14 -0.55 -22.66
CA ILE A 456 0.07 0.26 -22.77
C ILE A 456 -0.34 1.72 -23.06
N LEU A 457 0.31 2.67 -22.39
CA LEU A 457 0.09 4.09 -22.67
C LEU A 457 0.32 4.38 -24.17
N ASP A 458 -0.54 5.19 -24.77
CA ASP A 458 -0.63 5.48 -26.21
C ASP A 458 -1.01 4.32 -27.13
N ALA A 459 -1.28 3.14 -26.59
CA ALA A 459 -1.83 2.06 -27.41
C ALA A 459 -3.22 2.44 -27.92
N LYS A 460 -3.49 2.06 -29.17
CA LYS A 460 -4.82 2.15 -29.75
C LYS A 460 -5.65 0.99 -29.24
N LEU A 461 -6.61 1.28 -28.37
CA LEU A 461 -7.54 0.29 -27.85
C LEU A 461 -8.76 0.16 -28.76
N ASN A 462 -9.18 -1.08 -29.01
CA ASN A 462 -10.36 -1.40 -29.79
C ASN A 462 -11.29 -2.26 -28.94
N LEU A 463 -12.53 -1.80 -28.75
CA LEU A 463 -13.56 -2.52 -28.03
C LEU A 463 -14.52 -3.22 -29.00
N HIS A 464 -14.84 -4.48 -28.71
CA HIS A 464 -15.72 -5.30 -29.53
C HIS A 464 -16.90 -5.83 -28.72
N ILE A 465 -18.09 -5.81 -29.32
CA ILE A 465 -19.31 -6.44 -28.79
C ILE A 465 -19.75 -7.50 -29.79
N ASN A 466 -19.88 -8.75 -29.33
CA ASN A 466 -20.21 -9.91 -30.18
C ASN A 466 -19.29 -10.04 -31.41
N GLY A 467 -18.01 -9.69 -31.25
CA GLY A 467 -17.00 -9.70 -32.30
C GLY A 467 -17.03 -8.49 -33.26
N ALA A 468 -18.02 -7.60 -33.15
CA ALA A 468 -18.07 -6.38 -33.94
C ALA A 468 -17.33 -5.24 -33.22
N LEU A 469 -16.47 -4.50 -33.94
CA LEU A 469 -15.80 -3.31 -33.42
C LEU A 469 -16.82 -2.20 -33.15
N VAL A 470 -16.90 -1.72 -31.91
CA VAL A 470 -17.86 -0.68 -31.49
C VAL A 470 -17.21 0.64 -31.10
N GLY A 471 -15.92 0.64 -30.78
CA GLY A 471 -15.20 1.85 -30.40
C GLY A 471 -13.69 1.70 -30.46
N THR A 472 -13.02 2.82 -30.67
CA THR A 472 -11.56 2.94 -30.63
C THR A 472 -11.18 4.18 -29.83
N VAL A 473 -10.25 4.03 -28.89
CA VAL A 473 -9.65 5.15 -28.13
C VAL A 473 -8.13 4.99 -28.08
N ILE A 474 -7.41 6.06 -27.72
CA ILE A 474 -5.98 6.00 -27.40
C ILE A 474 -5.87 5.94 -25.88
N ALA A 475 -5.15 4.95 -25.36
CA ALA A 475 -4.96 4.78 -23.92
C ALA A 475 -4.12 5.92 -23.35
N ARG A 476 -4.69 6.70 -22.44
CA ARG A 476 -4.05 7.75 -21.64
C ARG A 476 -4.16 7.49 -20.13
N ASN A 477 -4.89 6.48 -19.72
CA ASN A 477 -5.06 5.99 -18.35
C ASN A 477 -5.03 4.45 -18.37
N PRO A 478 -3.86 3.83 -18.16
CA PRO A 478 -3.71 2.38 -18.14
C PRO A 478 -4.59 1.64 -17.13
N ASN A 479 -5.10 2.33 -16.11
CA ASN A 479 -5.95 1.73 -15.07
C ASN A 479 -7.44 1.84 -15.41
N HIS A 480 -7.84 2.77 -16.27
CA HIS A 480 -9.25 3.04 -16.57
C HIS A 480 -9.45 3.86 -17.85
N GLU A 481 -9.73 3.17 -18.96
CA GLU A 481 -10.15 3.76 -20.24
C GLU A 481 -11.64 3.57 -20.51
N GLU A 482 -12.37 4.67 -20.70
CA GLU A 482 -13.82 4.64 -20.92
C GLU A 482 -14.18 4.64 -22.43
N PHE A 483 -15.06 3.72 -22.80
CA PHE A 483 -15.70 3.68 -24.11
C PHE A 483 -17.17 4.06 -23.97
N ASN A 484 -17.67 4.91 -24.86
CA ASN A 484 -19.11 5.01 -25.10
C ASN A 484 -19.53 3.87 -26.03
N VAL A 485 -20.56 3.13 -25.65
CA VAL A 485 -21.10 2.00 -26.41
C VAL A 485 -22.62 2.16 -26.62
N PRO A 486 -23.19 1.49 -27.63
CA PRO A 486 -24.64 1.28 -27.66
C PRO A 486 -25.12 0.58 -26.39
N ASP A 487 -26.41 0.71 -26.08
CA ASP A 487 -27.05 -0.01 -24.98
C ASP A 487 -26.68 -1.50 -25.05
N LEU A 488 -26.01 -1.99 -24.01
CA LEU A 488 -25.65 -3.41 -23.92
C LEU A 488 -26.90 -4.28 -23.76
N VAL A 489 -26.88 -5.49 -24.30
CA VAL A 489 -27.95 -6.47 -24.15
C VAL A 489 -27.44 -7.64 -23.32
N ALA A 490 -28.28 -8.17 -22.41
CA ALA A 490 -27.91 -9.36 -21.64
C ALA A 490 -27.54 -10.52 -22.58
N GLY A 491 -26.38 -11.13 -22.33
CA GLY A 491 -25.78 -12.16 -23.18
C GLY A 491 -24.78 -11.64 -24.22
N ASP A 492 -24.67 -10.32 -24.42
CA ASP A 492 -23.60 -9.74 -25.22
C ASP A 492 -22.23 -10.16 -24.67
N VAL A 493 -21.28 -10.40 -25.57
CA VAL A 493 -19.90 -10.73 -25.22
C VAL A 493 -18.99 -9.57 -25.58
N VAL A 494 -18.39 -8.96 -24.56
CA VAL A 494 -17.51 -7.81 -24.69
C VAL A 494 -16.05 -8.28 -24.59
N THR A 495 -15.23 -7.83 -25.53
CA THR A 495 -13.78 -8.08 -25.55
C THR A 495 -13.04 -6.81 -25.98
N ALA A 496 -11.78 -6.68 -25.60
CA ALA A 496 -10.92 -5.60 -26.04
C ALA A 496 -9.61 -6.14 -26.62
N THR A 497 -9.01 -5.39 -27.54
CA THR A 497 -7.65 -5.61 -28.06
C THR A 497 -6.90 -4.29 -27.99
N GLN A 498 -5.57 -4.34 -27.97
CA GLN A 498 -4.74 -3.15 -28.09
C GLN A 498 -3.75 -3.29 -29.23
N GLU A 499 -3.46 -2.18 -29.90
CA GLU A 499 -2.45 -2.09 -30.93
C GLU A 499 -1.38 -1.08 -30.50
N PHE A 500 -0.13 -1.54 -30.38
CA PHE A 500 1.01 -0.72 -29.99
C PHE A 500 2.17 -0.97 -30.95
N ASN A 501 2.76 0.09 -31.51
CA ASN A 501 3.82 0.00 -32.52
C ASN A 501 3.52 -0.95 -33.70
N GLY A 502 2.24 -1.03 -34.12
CA GLY A 502 1.78 -1.89 -35.22
C GLY A 502 1.59 -3.36 -34.86
N VAL A 503 1.81 -3.74 -33.59
CA VAL A 503 1.53 -5.07 -33.05
C VAL A 503 0.14 -5.08 -32.44
N LEU A 504 -0.73 -5.95 -32.94
CA LEU A 504 -2.05 -6.18 -32.37
C LEU A 504 -1.99 -7.32 -31.34
N SER A 505 -2.48 -7.07 -30.13
CA SER A 505 -2.58 -8.11 -29.10
C SER A 505 -3.68 -9.13 -29.40
N GLY A 506 -3.69 -10.22 -28.63
CA GLY A 506 -4.85 -11.10 -28.57
C GLY A 506 -6.09 -10.37 -28.00
N ALA A 507 -7.27 -10.98 -28.16
CA ALA A 507 -8.47 -10.50 -27.47
C ALA A 507 -8.35 -10.73 -25.96
N SER A 508 -8.90 -9.79 -25.18
CA SER A 508 -9.10 -9.96 -23.73
C SER A 508 -9.94 -11.19 -23.43
N THR A 509 -9.87 -11.65 -22.18
CA THR A 509 -10.89 -12.56 -21.64
C THR A 509 -12.29 -11.97 -21.91
N PRO A 510 -13.23 -12.74 -22.47
CA PRO A 510 -14.57 -12.25 -22.76
C PRO A 510 -15.34 -11.97 -21.46
N VAL A 511 -16.01 -10.83 -21.41
CA VAL A 511 -16.96 -10.49 -20.34
C VAL A 511 -18.38 -10.57 -20.92
N THR A 512 -19.21 -11.41 -20.31
CA THR A 512 -20.62 -11.55 -20.71
C THR A 512 -21.47 -10.53 -19.95
N VAL A 513 -22.28 -9.77 -20.68
CA VAL A 513 -23.22 -8.80 -20.12
C VAL A 513 -24.33 -9.54 -19.37
N GLY A 514 -24.50 -9.21 -18.10
CA GLY A 514 -25.54 -9.75 -17.24
C GLY A 514 -26.85 -8.96 -17.27
N ASP A 515 -27.91 -9.58 -16.76
CA ASP A 515 -29.14 -8.90 -16.38
C ASP A 515 -29.00 -8.43 -14.93
N HIS A 516 -29.03 -7.11 -14.71
CA HIS A 516 -28.87 -6.53 -13.37
C HIS A 516 -29.94 -7.01 -12.39
N THR A 517 -31.13 -7.44 -12.86
CA THR A 517 -32.20 -7.94 -11.98
C THR A 517 -31.89 -9.32 -11.38
N VAL A 518 -30.92 -10.04 -11.94
CA VAL A 518 -30.44 -11.31 -11.36
C VAL A 518 -29.61 -11.02 -10.10
N ASP A 519 -28.74 -10.02 -10.17
CA ASP A 519 -27.89 -9.61 -9.05
C ASP A 519 -28.65 -8.71 -8.05
N PHE A 520 -29.62 -7.95 -8.53
CA PHE A 520 -30.45 -7.03 -7.76
C PHE A 520 -31.95 -7.30 -7.97
N PRO A 521 -32.49 -8.45 -7.48
CA PRO A 521 -33.89 -8.82 -7.71
C PRO A 521 -34.91 -7.90 -7.02
N GLY A 522 -34.46 -7.08 -6.07
CA GLY A 522 -35.26 -6.03 -5.42
C GLY A 522 -35.26 -4.68 -6.15
N GLY A 523 -34.61 -4.61 -7.32
CA GLY A 523 -34.30 -3.37 -8.03
C GLY A 523 -32.94 -2.79 -7.62
N LEU A 524 -32.48 -1.77 -8.34
CA LEU A 524 -31.20 -1.11 -8.07
C LEU A 524 -31.10 -0.61 -6.63
N PRO A 525 -29.98 -0.89 -5.93
CA PRO A 525 -29.75 -0.33 -4.60
C PRO A 525 -29.61 1.19 -4.68
N ALA A 526 -30.01 1.89 -3.61
CA ALA A 526 -29.75 3.33 -3.50
C ALA A 526 -28.25 3.60 -3.63
N PRO A 527 -27.83 4.57 -4.45
CA PRO A 527 -26.43 4.95 -4.54
C PRO A 527 -25.99 5.62 -3.23
N GLU A 528 -24.68 5.74 -3.06
CA GLU A 528 -24.10 6.37 -1.87
C GLU A 528 -23.16 7.48 -2.28
N ILE A 529 -23.33 8.67 -1.70
CA ILE A 529 -22.36 9.75 -1.82
C ILE A 529 -21.16 9.37 -0.94
N ASP A 530 -19.99 9.18 -1.57
CA ASP A 530 -18.79 8.67 -0.92
C ASP A 530 -17.55 9.38 -1.49
N PRO A 531 -16.80 10.15 -0.67
CA PRO A 531 -16.97 10.30 0.78
C PRO A 531 -18.23 11.10 1.15
N THR A 532 -18.80 10.79 2.32
CA THR A 532 -19.94 11.54 2.89
C THR A 532 -19.54 12.97 3.28
N LEU A 533 -18.26 13.18 3.59
CA LEU A 533 -17.69 14.48 3.90
C LEU A 533 -17.56 15.34 2.63
N ILE A 534 -18.43 16.34 2.54
CA ILE A 534 -18.42 17.37 1.50
C ILE A 534 -18.08 18.71 2.14
N TYR A 535 -17.09 19.41 1.61
CA TYR A 535 -16.75 20.74 2.10
C TYR A 535 -17.43 21.85 1.28
N GLU A 536 -17.65 23.01 1.89
CA GLU A 536 -17.88 24.25 1.14
C GLU A 536 -16.70 24.54 0.20
N CYS A 537 -16.98 25.31 -0.84
CA CYS A 537 -16.09 25.62 -1.96
C CYS A 537 -15.65 24.43 -2.81
N ALA A 538 -16.03 23.20 -2.47
CA ALA A 538 -15.80 22.05 -3.35
C ALA A 538 -16.64 22.16 -4.63
N GLU A 539 -16.17 21.52 -5.70
CA GLU A 539 -16.85 21.52 -7.02
C GLU A 539 -17.42 20.17 -7.42
N THR A 540 -16.99 19.09 -6.77
CA THR A 540 -17.36 17.72 -7.13
C THR A 540 -17.76 16.91 -5.91
N ILE A 541 -18.57 15.88 -6.17
CA ILE A 541 -18.80 14.77 -5.24
C ILE A 541 -18.46 13.47 -5.97
N ALA A 542 -18.27 12.39 -5.23
CA ALA A 542 -18.28 11.05 -5.80
C ALA A 542 -19.51 10.27 -5.34
N VAL A 543 -19.99 9.42 -6.23
CA VAL A 543 -21.16 8.59 -6.00
C VAL A 543 -20.79 7.14 -6.30
N ARG A 544 -21.12 6.25 -5.38
CA ARG A 544 -21.08 4.80 -5.54
C ARG A 544 -22.41 4.30 -6.02
N HIS A 545 -22.35 3.36 -6.94
CA HIS A 545 -23.53 2.85 -7.63
C HIS A 545 -23.20 1.53 -8.33
N VAL A 546 -24.20 0.92 -8.94
CA VAL A 546 -24.03 -0.24 -9.81
C VAL A 546 -23.21 0.16 -11.06
N PRO A 547 -22.14 -0.56 -11.45
CA PRO A 547 -21.39 -0.28 -12.68
C PRO A 547 -22.29 -0.19 -13.91
N GLY A 548 -22.01 0.73 -14.83
CA GLY A 548 -22.82 0.91 -16.05
C GLY A 548 -24.06 1.81 -15.87
N ALA A 549 -24.47 2.09 -14.63
CA ALA A 549 -25.66 2.90 -14.35
C ALA A 549 -25.46 4.38 -14.73
N LYS A 550 -26.56 5.05 -15.08
CA LYS A 550 -26.61 6.50 -15.19
C LYS A 550 -26.95 7.09 -13.84
N ILE A 551 -26.07 7.97 -13.36
CA ILE A 551 -26.20 8.63 -12.07
C ILE A 551 -26.75 10.03 -12.26
N THR A 552 -27.72 10.39 -11.43
CA THR A 552 -28.29 11.74 -11.36
C THR A 552 -28.10 12.29 -9.96
N VAL A 553 -27.40 13.42 -9.84
CA VAL A 553 -27.18 14.13 -8.58
C VAL A 553 -28.08 15.34 -8.52
N TYR A 554 -28.78 15.48 -7.40
CA TYR A 554 -29.63 16.60 -7.06
C TYR A 554 -28.96 17.43 -5.97
N SER A 555 -29.07 18.76 -6.09
CA SER A 555 -28.55 19.71 -5.10
C SER A 555 -29.62 20.76 -4.80
N ASN A 556 -29.75 21.20 -3.54
CA ASN A 556 -30.67 22.28 -3.19
C ASN A 556 -30.27 23.61 -3.89
N GLY A 557 -31.09 24.03 -4.86
CA GLY A 557 -30.87 25.26 -5.63
C GLY A 557 -29.92 25.10 -6.82
N GLY A 558 -29.67 23.88 -7.29
CA GLY A 558 -29.04 23.60 -8.59
C GLY A 558 -29.88 22.66 -9.43
N ASP A 559 -29.70 22.69 -10.75
CA ASP A 559 -30.33 21.74 -11.65
C ASP A 559 -29.74 20.32 -11.46
N PRO A 560 -30.53 19.25 -11.64
CA PRO A 560 -30.01 17.89 -11.59
C PRO A 560 -28.91 17.68 -12.63
N SER A 561 -27.79 17.09 -12.22
CA SER A 561 -26.67 16.74 -13.11
C SER A 561 -26.61 15.25 -13.31
N SER A 562 -26.42 14.78 -14.54
CA SER A 562 -26.39 13.33 -14.83
C SER A 562 -25.17 12.89 -15.62
N ARG A 563 -24.68 11.69 -15.36
CA ARG A 563 -23.54 11.06 -16.05
C ARG A 563 -23.77 9.55 -16.19
N SER A 564 -23.59 9.02 -17.41
CA SER A 564 -23.41 7.57 -17.61
C SER A 564 -22.03 7.16 -17.12
N THR A 565 -21.90 5.93 -16.63
CA THR A 565 -20.70 5.47 -15.93
C THR A 565 -20.27 4.10 -16.42
N SER A 566 -18.99 3.76 -16.26
CA SER A 566 -18.42 2.48 -16.68
C SER A 566 -18.07 1.55 -15.51
N ILE A 567 -17.86 2.12 -14.31
CA ILE A 567 -17.42 1.40 -13.09
C ILE A 567 -18.29 1.79 -11.89
N GLY A 568 -18.17 1.11 -10.75
CA GLY A 568 -19.06 1.27 -9.59
C GLY A 568 -18.77 2.47 -8.66
N TRP A 569 -18.08 3.49 -9.17
CA TRP A 569 -17.76 4.73 -8.44
C TRP A 569 -17.39 5.84 -9.42
N SER A 570 -18.07 6.98 -9.34
CA SER A 570 -17.91 8.05 -10.33
C SER A 570 -17.88 9.42 -9.69
N VAL A 571 -16.98 10.26 -10.19
CA VAL A 571 -16.96 11.70 -9.89
C VAL A 571 -18.07 12.40 -10.70
N ILE A 572 -18.87 13.20 -10.02
CA ILE A 572 -19.96 14.00 -10.59
C ILE A 572 -19.77 15.46 -10.21
N PHE A 573 -19.99 16.35 -11.18
CA PHE A 573 -20.13 17.80 -10.95
C PHE A 573 -21.62 18.11 -10.75
N PRO A 574 -22.08 18.40 -9.51
CA PRO A 574 -23.47 18.79 -9.28
C PRO A 574 -23.82 20.08 -10.02
N GLY A 575 -25.08 20.32 -10.35
CA GLY A 575 -25.47 21.55 -11.08
C GLY A 575 -25.17 22.85 -10.31
N LYS A 576 -25.11 22.77 -8.97
CA LYS A 576 -24.65 23.86 -8.11
C LYS A 576 -23.22 23.59 -7.63
N HIS A 577 -22.28 24.43 -8.03
CA HIS A 577 -20.91 24.51 -7.51
C HIS A 577 -20.33 25.91 -7.79
N PRO A 578 -19.33 26.39 -7.01
CA PRO A 578 -18.81 25.78 -5.78
C PRO A 578 -19.88 25.71 -4.67
N PHE A 579 -19.75 24.74 -3.76
CA PHE A 579 -20.75 24.49 -2.72
C PHE A 579 -20.70 25.55 -1.60
N VAL A 580 -21.82 25.76 -0.91
CA VAL A 580 -21.88 26.56 0.33
C VAL A 580 -22.33 25.69 1.51
N VAL A 581 -21.98 26.08 2.74
CA VAL A 581 -22.40 25.35 3.96
C VAL A 581 -23.92 25.16 3.99
N GLY A 582 -24.34 23.92 4.23
CA GLY A 582 -25.74 23.52 4.24
C GLY A 582 -26.32 23.16 2.86
N ASP A 583 -25.53 23.22 1.79
CA ASP A 583 -25.92 22.62 0.52
C ASP A 583 -26.13 21.12 0.71
N SER A 584 -27.27 20.61 0.27
CA SER A 584 -27.69 19.23 0.46
C SER A 584 -27.73 18.52 -0.88
N PHE A 585 -27.10 17.35 -0.93
CA PHE A 585 -26.96 16.52 -2.10
C PHE A 585 -27.65 15.16 -1.90
N THR A 586 -28.35 14.70 -2.92
CA THR A 586 -28.84 13.32 -3.04
C THR A 586 -28.51 12.80 -4.42
N ALA A 587 -28.37 11.48 -4.57
CA ALA A 587 -28.13 10.84 -5.85
C ALA A 587 -29.15 9.73 -6.13
N GLU A 588 -29.46 9.52 -7.39
CA GLU A 588 -30.22 8.36 -7.89
C GLU A 588 -29.40 7.66 -8.98
N ALA A 589 -29.57 6.35 -9.10
CA ALA A 589 -29.01 5.56 -10.17
C ALA A 589 -30.13 4.99 -11.04
N SER A 590 -29.90 4.94 -12.35
CA SER A 590 -30.83 4.34 -13.30
C SER A 590 -30.11 3.42 -14.26
N LEU A 591 -30.74 2.29 -14.59
CA LEU A 591 -30.24 1.32 -15.56
C LEU A 591 -31.45 0.63 -16.21
N CYS A 592 -31.53 0.67 -17.53
CA CYS A 592 -32.79 0.38 -18.25
C CYS A 592 -33.93 1.28 -17.74
N ASP A 593 -35.10 0.69 -17.48
CA ASP A 593 -36.26 1.35 -16.87
C ASP A 593 -36.25 1.28 -15.32
N ASP A 594 -35.23 0.67 -14.70
CA ASP A 594 -35.10 0.58 -13.25
C ASP A 594 -34.40 1.84 -12.69
N VAL A 595 -34.97 2.39 -11.62
CA VAL A 595 -34.49 3.58 -10.94
C VAL A 595 -34.39 3.28 -9.45
N SER A 596 -33.20 3.45 -8.89
CA SER A 596 -32.97 3.20 -7.48
C SER A 596 -33.75 4.19 -6.60
N PRO A 597 -33.99 3.85 -5.33
CA PRO A 597 -34.30 4.86 -4.32
C PRO A 597 -33.18 5.93 -4.27
N PRO A 598 -33.48 7.17 -3.83
CA PRO A 598 -32.47 8.19 -3.64
C PRO A 598 -31.51 7.81 -2.50
N SER A 599 -30.26 8.28 -2.61
CA SER A 599 -29.26 8.18 -1.54
C SER A 599 -29.72 8.89 -0.27
N ALA A 600 -29.09 8.56 0.86
CA ALA A 600 -29.15 9.43 2.03
C ALA A 600 -28.63 10.84 1.67
N PRO A 601 -29.28 11.91 2.17
CA PRO A 601 -28.82 13.27 1.91
C PRO A 601 -27.50 13.54 2.62
N GLN A 602 -26.55 14.15 1.91
CA GLN A 602 -25.29 14.64 2.49
C GLN A 602 -25.25 16.15 2.41
N SER A 603 -24.74 16.82 3.43
CA SER A 603 -24.65 18.28 3.48
C SER A 603 -23.21 18.77 3.46
N ALA A 604 -22.96 19.83 2.71
CA ALA A 604 -21.69 20.53 2.72
C ALA A 604 -21.45 21.18 4.10
N VAL A 605 -20.27 20.93 4.68
CA VAL A 605 -19.81 21.51 5.95
C VAL A 605 -18.77 22.59 5.71
N ALA A 606 -18.41 23.35 6.74
CA ALA A 606 -17.36 24.35 6.64
C ALA A 606 -16.01 23.73 6.22
N ALA A 607 -15.25 24.43 5.39
CA ALA A 607 -13.95 23.99 4.93
C ALA A 607 -12.95 24.03 6.09
N PRO A 608 -11.93 23.15 6.10
CA PRO A 608 -10.85 23.25 7.06
C PRO A 608 -10.13 24.60 6.91
N THR A 609 -9.69 25.17 8.03
CA THR A 609 -8.98 26.46 8.05
C THR A 609 -7.57 26.40 7.47
N THR A 610 -7.02 25.19 7.32
CA THR A 610 -5.74 24.92 6.69
C THR A 610 -5.86 23.70 5.78
N LEU A 611 -5.29 23.79 4.56
CA LEU A 611 -5.20 22.65 3.65
C LEU A 611 -3.83 21.97 3.79
N PRO A 612 -3.76 20.63 3.69
CA PRO A 612 -2.50 19.93 3.55
C PRO A 612 -1.79 20.32 2.24
N ALA A 613 -0.48 20.11 2.17
CA ALA A 613 0.26 20.22 0.92
C ALA A 613 -0.02 18.96 0.09
N PRO A 614 -0.37 19.07 -1.21
CA PRO A 614 -0.44 17.90 -2.08
C PRO A 614 0.88 17.14 -2.09
N THR A 615 0.87 15.83 -2.32
CA THR A 615 2.10 15.02 -2.44
C THR A 615 2.10 14.28 -3.76
N PHE A 616 3.28 14.08 -4.36
CA PHE A 616 3.42 13.20 -5.53
C PHE A 616 3.76 11.78 -5.07
N ASN A 617 3.22 10.77 -5.73
CA ASN A 617 3.51 9.37 -5.45
C ASN A 617 3.90 8.59 -6.72
N PRO A 618 5.17 8.16 -6.89
CA PRO A 618 6.32 8.48 -6.04
C PRO A 618 6.65 9.98 -6.06
N ALA A 619 7.43 10.43 -5.07
CA ALA A 619 7.85 11.83 -5.00
C ALA A 619 8.79 12.23 -6.15
N THR A 620 9.64 11.29 -6.60
CA THR A 620 10.55 11.45 -7.73
C THR A 620 9.83 11.19 -9.06
N VAL A 621 10.07 12.06 -10.04
CA VAL A 621 9.60 11.91 -11.42
C VAL A 621 10.78 11.67 -12.37
N TYR A 622 10.50 11.20 -13.59
CA TYR A 622 11.53 10.73 -14.51
C TYR A 622 11.36 11.27 -15.93
N ALA A 623 12.47 11.39 -16.66
CA ALA A 623 12.43 11.66 -18.09
C ALA A 623 11.63 10.59 -18.84
N GLY A 624 10.77 11.02 -19.77
CA GLY A 624 9.83 10.16 -20.50
C GLY A 624 8.54 9.84 -19.75
N GLN A 625 8.38 10.28 -18.49
CA GLN A 625 7.15 10.09 -17.74
C GLN A 625 6.02 10.98 -18.28
N GLU A 626 4.82 10.42 -18.36
CA GLU A 626 3.66 11.09 -18.93
C GLU A 626 2.49 11.23 -17.97
N LEU A 627 2.43 10.38 -16.95
CA LEU A 627 1.40 10.39 -15.91
C LEU A 627 2.04 10.63 -14.55
N VAL A 628 1.32 11.28 -13.64
CA VAL A 628 1.70 11.41 -12.23
C VAL A 628 0.52 11.12 -11.30
N THR A 629 0.80 10.51 -10.16
CA THR A 629 -0.17 10.37 -9.07
C THR A 629 0.00 11.51 -8.07
N VAL A 630 -1.11 12.11 -7.66
CA VAL A 630 -1.13 13.17 -6.65
C VAL A 630 -2.01 12.74 -5.47
N GLU A 631 -1.51 12.92 -4.26
CA GLU A 631 -2.14 12.50 -3.01
C GLU A 631 -2.21 13.68 -2.01
N SER A 632 -2.68 13.40 -0.80
CA SER A 632 -2.88 14.41 0.26
C SER A 632 -3.81 15.55 -0.15
N LEU A 633 -4.81 15.24 -0.97
CA LEU A 633 -5.79 16.19 -1.47
C LEU A 633 -6.95 16.35 -0.49
N THR A 634 -7.50 17.55 -0.38
CA THR A 634 -8.72 17.80 0.39
C THR A 634 -9.90 17.47 -0.51
N HIS A 635 -10.92 16.78 0.03
CA HIS A 635 -12.08 16.34 -0.74
C HIS A 635 -12.76 17.50 -1.46
N GLY A 636 -12.87 17.38 -2.79
CA GLY A 636 -13.52 18.35 -3.65
C GLY A 636 -12.69 19.61 -3.92
N SER A 637 -11.44 19.68 -3.44
CA SER A 637 -10.53 20.78 -3.74
C SER A 637 -10.10 20.76 -5.20
N ARG A 638 -9.91 21.95 -5.77
CA ARG A 638 -9.31 22.15 -7.07
C ARG A 638 -7.81 22.06 -6.95
N THR A 639 -7.21 21.07 -7.57
CA THR A 639 -5.76 20.86 -7.62
C THR A 639 -5.21 21.42 -8.92
N SER A 640 -4.15 22.20 -8.82
CA SER A 640 -3.43 22.78 -9.96
C SER A 640 -2.05 22.16 -10.06
N ILE A 641 -1.67 21.75 -11.27
CA ILE A 641 -0.35 21.23 -11.61
C ILE A 641 0.33 22.20 -12.59
N ALA A 642 1.57 22.53 -12.31
CA ALA A 642 2.45 23.34 -13.16
C ALA A 642 3.79 22.63 -13.34
N GLU A 643 4.52 22.95 -14.41
CA GLU A 643 5.96 22.68 -14.51
C GLU A 643 6.69 24.01 -14.28
N ALA A 644 7.78 23.99 -13.51
CA ALA A 644 8.44 25.19 -13.00
C ALA A 644 8.90 26.17 -14.10
N SER A 645 9.24 25.68 -15.29
CA SER A 645 9.71 26.47 -16.43
C SER A 645 8.61 26.74 -17.47
N PHE A 646 7.66 25.84 -17.62
CA PHE A 646 6.54 25.90 -18.58
C PHE A 646 5.37 26.72 -18.04
N GLY A 647 5.15 26.70 -16.73
CA GLY A 647 3.99 27.27 -16.06
C GLY A 647 2.84 26.28 -15.88
N PRO A 648 1.60 26.78 -15.70
CA PRO A 648 0.44 25.94 -15.43
C PRO A 648 0.18 24.92 -16.56
N ILE A 649 0.09 23.65 -16.20
CA ILE A 649 -0.22 22.53 -17.10
C ILE A 649 -1.73 22.31 -17.14
N GLY A 650 -2.38 22.37 -15.99
CA GLY A 650 -3.83 22.27 -15.88
C GLY A 650 -4.30 22.03 -14.45
N ASP A 651 -5.61 21.92 -14.31
CA ASP A 651 -6.27 21.70 -13.03
C ASP A 651 -7.22 20.51 -13.11
N PHE A 652 -7.46 19.88 -11.97
CA PHE A 652 -8.51 18.89 -11.78
C PHE A 652 -9.13 19.03 -10.40
N THR A 653 -10.33 18.48 -10.22
CA THR A 653 -11.00 18.41 -8.93
C THR A 653 -11.33 16.94 -8.66
N THR A 654 -10.99 16.46 -7.47
CA THR A 654 -11.32 15.09 -7.04
C THR A 654 -12.05 15.13 -5.70
N PRO A 655 -13.08 14.29 -5.52
CA PRO A 655 -13.81 14.20 -4.25
C PRO A 655 -13.08 13.37 -3.20
N VAL A 656 -11.92 12.77 -3.52
CA VAL A 656 -11.10 11.99 -2.59
C VAL A 656 -9.69 12.52 -2.45
N SER A 657 -8.97 12.02 -1.45
CA SER A 657 -7.64 12.48 -1.07
C SER A 657 -6.51 12.15 -2.03
N TRP A 658 -6.81 11.54 -3.17
CA TRP A 658 -5.82 11.13 -4.17
C TRP A 658 -6.38 11.14 -5.59
N PHE A 659 -5.47 11.16 -6.55
CA PHE A 659 -5.75 11.10 -7.98
C PHE A 659 -4.65 10.29 -8.68
N PRO A 660 -4.92 9.03 -9.07
CA PRO A 660 -3.89 8.10 -9.54
C PRO A 660 -3.19 8.53 -10.82
N ASP A 661 -3.91 9.09 -11.79
CA ASP A 661 -3.40 9.22 -13.16
C ASP A 661 -3.69 10.62 -13.73
N TYR A 662 -2.83 11.60 -13.43
CA TYR A 662 -2.87 12.91 -14.08
C TYR A 662 -1.94 12.96 -15.31
N ASP A 663 -2.53 13.12 -16.49
CA ASP A 663 -1.82 13.20 -17.78
C ASP A 663 -1.16 14.57 -17.96
N VAL A 664 0.13 14.65 -17.62
CA VAL A 664 0.94 15.86 -17.82
C VAL A 664 1.36 16.02 -19.27
N ALA A 665 1.60 14.91 -19.98
CA ALA A 665 2.19 14.95 -21.31
C ALA A 665 1.26 15.53 -22.37
N THR A 666 -0.02 15.15 -22.38
CA THR A 666 -1.00 15.71 -23.33
C THR A 666 -1.15 17.22 -23.15
N LYS A 667 -1.03 17.70 -21.91
CA LYS A 667 -1.20 19.12 -21.58
C LYS A 667 0.05 19.95 -21.89
N MET A 668 1.24 19.40 -21.64
CA MET A 668 2.51 20.01 -22.02
C MET A 668 2.79 19.93 -23.53
N GLY A 669 2.21 18.94 -24.20
CA GLY A 669 2.52 18.59 -25.60
C GLY A 669 3.77 17.70 -25.75
N SER A 670 4.34 17.24 -24.64
CA SER A 670 5.49 16.33 -24.58
C SER A 670 5.55 15.62 -23.22
N PRO A 671 6.15 14.42 -23.14
CA PRO A 671 6.55 13.82 -21.88
C PRO A 671 7.52 14.71 -21.09
N LEU A 672 7.72 14.41 -19.81
CA LEU A 672 8.72 15.08 -18.99
C LEU A 672 10.13 14.88 -19.55
N SER A 673 10.94 15.92 -19.52
CA SER A 673 12.37 15.88 -19.82
C SER A 673 13.20 15.84 -18.54
N ALA A 674 14.41 15.31 -18.63
CA ALA A 674 15.35 15.36 -17.51
C ALA A 674 15.57 16.81 -17.05
N GLY A 675 15.45 17.05 -15.75
CA GLY A 675 15.56 18.39 -15.17
C GLY A 675 14.24 19.15 -14.97
N ASP A 676 13.13 18.71 -15.57
CA ASP A 676 11.79 19.28 -15.37
C ASP A 676 11.35 19.15 -13.92
N GLN A 677 10.55 20.08 -13.42
CA GLN A 677 10.09 20.05 -12.03
C GLN A 677 8.61 20.36 -11.95
N LEU A 678 7.82 19.47 -11.34
CA LEU A 678 6.39 19.67 -11.19
C LEU A 678 6.07 20.37 -9.87
N ILE A 679 5.06 21.22 -9.92
CA ILE A 679 4.54 21.97 -8.77
C ILE A 679 3.05 21.64 -8.65
N ALA A 680 2.64 21.12 -7.49
CA ALA A 680 1.25 20.90 -7.15
C ALA A 680 0.79 21.88 -6.08
N SER A 681 -0.44 22.35 -6.21
CA SER A 681 -1.13 23.14 -5.19
C SER A 681 -2.60 22.79 -5.19
N GLN A 682 -3.30 22.99 -4.07
CA GLN A 682 -4.73 22.78 -3.98
C GLN A 682 -5.42 24.00 -3.41
N THR A 683 -6.63 24.26 -3.89
CA THR A 683 -7.49 25.36 -3.43
C THR A 683 -8.87 24.81 -3.13
N LEU A 684 -9.40 25.20 -1.97
CA LEU A 684 -10.79 24.99 -1.60
C LEU A 684 -11.42 26.37 -1.38
N CYS A 685 -11.74 26.76 -0.13
CA CYS A 685 -12.09 28.16 0.18
C CYS A 685 -10.86 29.07 0.32
N SER A 686 -9.70 28.48 0.55
CA SER A 686 -8.39 29.15 0.60
C SER A 686 -7.37 28.36 -0.19
N GLU A 687 -6.28 29.01 -0.60
CA GLU A 687 -5.13 28.35 -1.21
C GLU A 687 -4.33 27.59 -0.14
N GLY A 688 -3.96 26.35 -0.43
CA GLY A 688 -3.08 25.54 0.40
C GLY A 688 -1.60 25.77 0.09
N PRO A 689 -0.69 25.18 0.89
CA PRO A 689 0.73 25.16 0.58
C PRO A 689 1.01 24.39 -0.73
N LYS A 690 2.10 24.77 -1.39
CA LYS A 690 2.57 24.13 -2.62
C LYS A 690 3.58 23.03 -2.30
N THR A 691 3.66 22.04 -3.17
CA THR A 691 4.68 21.00 -3.16
C THR A 691 5.35 20.97 -4.50
N GLU A 692 6.66 20.83 -4.50
CA GLU A 692 7.46 20.67 -5.70
C GLU A 692 8.07 19.26 -5.71
N THR A 693 8.10 18.62 -6.88
CA THR A 693 8.90 17.41 -7.05
C THR A 693 10.38 17.77 -7.00
N PRO A 694 11.26 16.78 -6.84
CA PRO A 694 12.64 16.90 -7.29
C PRO A 694 12.65 17.12 -8.81
N ARG A 695 13.79 17.56 -9.34
CA ARG A 695 13.97 17.57 -10.80
C ARG A 695 13.86 16.15 -11.35
N ALA A 696 13.22 16.01 -12.50
CA ALA A 696 13.04 14.74 -13.16
C ALA A 696 14.40 14.07 -13.42
N GLU A 697 14.56 12.85 -12.92
CA GLU A 697 15.80 12.10 -13.06
C GLU A 697 15.93 11.50 -14.48
N ASP A 698 17.16 11.21 -14.86
CA ASP A 698 17.47 10.56 -16.14
C ASP A 698 17.06 9.08 -16.16
N CYS A 699 17.08 8.49 -17.36
CA CYS A 699 16.74 7.09 -17.62
C CYS A 699 17.50 6.09 -16.71
N GLU A 700 18.78 6.37 -16.39
CA GLU A 700 19.61 5.47 -15.57
C GLU A 700 19.13 5.37 -14.12
N ALA A 701 18.30 6.31 -13.67
CA ALA A 701 17.75 6.33 -12.32
C ALA A 701 16.37 5.66 -12.22
N LEU A 702 15.80 5.22 -13.36
CA LEU A 702 14.50 4.56 -13.39
C LEU A 702 14.54 3.27 -12.54
N PRO A 703 13.73 3.14 -11.48
CA PRO A 703 13.80 1.99 -10.60
C PRO A 703 13.29 0.73 -11.29
N ALA A 704 13.55 -0.44 -10.73
CA ALA A 704 12.83 -1.64 -11.12
C ALA A 704 11.36 -1.55 -10.64
N PRO A 705 10.37 -1.95 -11.47
CA PRO A 705 8.99 -2.10 -10.99
C PRO A 705 8.92 -3.28 -10.03
N ARG A 706 7.85 -3.41 -9.23
CA ARG A 706 7.62 -4.56 -8.35
C ARG A 706 6.27 -5.19 -8.63
N ILE A 707 6.23 -6.50 -8.43
CA ILE A 707 4.99 -7.27 -8.47
C ILE A 707 4.77 -8.01 -7.15
N ARG A 708 3.50 -8.32 -6.89
CA ARG A 708 3.11 -9.31 -5.89
C ARG A 708 3.83 -10.63 -6.19
N HIS A 709 4.10 -11.42 -5.16
CA HIS A 709 4.52 -12.81 -5.35
C HIS A 709 3.54 -13.53 -6.30
N PRO A 710 4.00 -14.03 -7.46
CA PRO A 710 3.12 -14.68 -8.42
C PRO A 710 2.61 -16.01 -7.88
N LEU A 711 1.38 -16.39 -8.24
CA LEU A 711 0.81 -17.67 -7.84
C LEU A 711 0.81 -18.65 -9.01
N VAL A 712 1.04 -19.93 -8.72
CA VAL A 712 0.98 -20.99 -9.72
C VAL A 712 -0.45 -21.10 -10.27
N GLY A 713 -0.58 -21.13 -11.59
CA GLY A 713 -1.85 -21.17 -12.30
C GLY A 713 -2.35 -19.80 -12.75
N ASP A 714 -1.88 -18.70 -12.15
CA ASP A 714 -2.24 -17.34 -12.60
C ASP A 714 -1.73 -17.13 -14.03
N ASN A 715 -2.51 -16.44 -14.85
CA ASN A 715 -2.13 -15.99 -16.19
C ASN A 715 -1.97 -14.46 -16.23
N TYR A 716 -1.58 -13.87 -15.11
CA TYR A 716 -1.36 -12.44 -14.94
C TYR A 716 -0.28 -12.21 -13.87
N VAL A 717 0.26 -11.00 -13.83
CA VAL A 717 0.99 -10.48 -12.65
C VAL A 717 0.29 -9.22 -12.15
N VAL A 718 0.39 -9.00 -10.84
CA VAL A 718 -0.13 -7.80 -10.18
C VAL A 718 1.04 -6.89 -9.83
N VAL A 719 1.06 -5.71 -10.44
CA VAL A 719 2.06 -4.66 -10.20
C VAL A 719 1.71 -3.94 -8.91
N THR A 720 2.66 -3.94 -7.98
CA THR A 720 2.52 -3.31 -6.66
C THR A 720 3.28 -1.98 -6.59
N ASP A 721 4.25 -1.78 -7.47
CA ASP A 721 5.05 -0.55 -7.54
C ASP A 721 5.57 -0.36 -8.97
N ALA A 722 5.33 0.80 -9.56
CA ALA A 722 5.84 1.20 -10.87
C ALA A 722 5.69 2.72 -11.02
N VAL A 723 6.49 3.32 -11.89
CA VAL A 723 6.29 4.73 -12.23
C VAL A 723 4.96 4.87 -13.00
N PRO A 724 4.08 5.83 -12.64
CA PRO A 724 2.81 6.00 -13.33
C PRO A 724 3.00 6.18 -14.84
N GLY A 725 2.18 5.46 -15.63
CA GLY A 725 2.26 5.43 -17.09
C GLY A 725 3.32 4.49 -17.68
N ALA A 726 4.11 3.79 -16.86
CA ALA A 726 5.13 2.89 -17.38
C ALA A 726 4.56 1.69 -18.13
N ARG A 727 5.21 1.32 -19.24
CA ARG A 727 5.08 0.01 -19.91
C ARG A 727 5.83 -1.03 -19.10
N ILE A 728 5.14 -2.07 -18.65
CA ILE A 728 5.65 -3.17 -17.84
C ILE A 728 5.75 -4.42 -18.68
N ARG A 729 6.96 -4.95 -18.79
CA ARG A 729 7.27 -6.21 -19.49
C ARG A 729 7.63 -7.28 -18.49
N VAL A 730 7.16 -8.50 -18.73
CA VAL A 730 7.21 -9.64 -17.81
C VAL A 730 7.90 -10.80 -18.53
N TYR A 731 8.95 -11.36 -17.95
CA TYR A 731 9.76 -12.41 -18.55
C TYR A 731 9.82 -13.65 -17.67
N ASP A 732 10.00 -14.82 -18.27
CA ASP A 732 10.33 -16.05 -17.55
C ASP A 732 11.83 -16.22 -17.28
N GLY A 733 12.21 -17.31 -16.63
CA GLY A 733 13.61 -17.59 -16.26
C GLY A 733 14.52 -17.87 -17.46
N GLY A 734 13.94 -18.14 -18.64
CA GLY A 734 14.64 -18.28 -19.91
C GLY A 734 14.81 -16.95 -20.66
N GLY A 735 14.25 -15.86 -20.14
CA GLY A 735 14.23 -14.55 -20.80
C GLY A 735 13.16 -14.42 -21.89
N ASN A 736 12.20 -15.34 -21.96
CA ASN A 736 11.08 -15.20 -22.89
C ASN A 736 10.04 -14.25 -22.31
N GLU A 737 9.55 -13.32 -23.13
CA GLU A 737 8.49 -12.40 -22.73
C GLU A 737 7.15 -13.14 -22.59
N LEU A 738 6.55 -13.00 -21.43
CA LEU A 738 5.26 -13.56 -21.06
C LEU A 738 4.15 -12.51 -21.08
N GLY A 739 4.48 -11.25 -20.74
CA GLY A 739 3.51 -10.17 -20.57
C GLY A 739 4.11 -8.82 -20.96
N ASP A 740 3.26 -7.93 -21.45
CA ASP A 740 3.59 -6.59 -21.95
C ASP A 740 2.34 -5.70 -21.94
N GLY A 741 2.27 -4.78 -20.97
CA GLY A 741 1.11 -3.92 -20.73
C GLY A 741 1.47 -2.71 -19.88
N SER A 742 0.49 -2.05 -19.27
CA SER A 742 0.71 -1.00 -18.25
C SER A 742 -0.37 -1.08 -17.16
N GLY A 743 -0.21 -0.31 -16.07
CA GLY A 743 -1.17 -0.27 -14.95
C GLY A 743 -0.94 -1.37 -13.92
N THR A 744 -1.96 -1.65 -13.09
CA THR A 744 -1.83 -2.55 -11.93
C THR A 744 -1.83 -4.04 -12.27
N VAL A 745 -2.28 -4.44 -13.47
CA VAL A 745 -2.39 -5.85 -13.87
C VAL A 745 -1.90 -6.03 -15.29
N ILE A 746 -0.97 -6.97 -15.47
CA ILE A 746 -0.44 -7.36 -16.78
C ILE A 746 -0.83 -8.80 -17.07
N MET A 747 -1.58 -9.02 -18.15
CA MET A 747 -1.95 -10.35 -18.61
C MET A 747 -0.73 -11.08 -19.19
N LEU A 748 -0.68 -12.39 -19.02
CA LEU A 748 0.38 -13.24 -19.54
C LEU A 748 -0.13 -14.15 -20.66
N ASN A 749 0.75 -14.50 -21.59
CA ASN A 749 0.46 -15.41 -22.70
C ASN A 749 0.36 -16.90 -22.28
N ARG A 750 0.71 -17.22 -21.03
CA ARG A 750 0.52 -18.55 -20.42
C ARG A 750 0.35 -18.45 -18.91
N ALA A 751 -0.15 -19.52 -18.32
CA ALA A 751 -0.18 -19.67 -16.87
C ALA A 751 1.23 -19.82 -16.28
N ILE A 752 1.40 -19.31 -15.07
CA ILE A 752 2.61 -19.40 -14.26
C ILE A 752 2.70 -20.81 -13.66
N THR A 753 3.92 -21.35 -13.63
CA THR A 753 4.24 -22.67 -13.10
C THR A 753 5.15 -22.56 -11.87
N GLY A 754 5.16 -23.56 -11.00
CA GLY A 754 6.00 -23.54 -9.79
C GLY A 754 7.52 -23.59 -10.06
N ALA A 755 7.92 -23.78 -11.32
CA ALA A 755 9.32 -23.71 -11.77
C ALA A 755 9.70 -22.33 -12.33
N ASP A 756 8.72 -21.43 -12.51
CA ASP A 756 8.99 -20.13 -13.10
C ASP A 756 9.81 -19.24 -12.16
N THR A 757 10.65 -18.45 -12.79
CA THR A 757 11.25 -17.25 -12.21
C THR A 757 10.78 -16.09 -13.07
N ILE A 758 10.01 -15.18 -12.48
CA ILE A 758 9.41 -14.06 -13.18
C ILE A 758 10.32 -12.84 -13.00
N THR A 759 10.68 -12.17 -14.08
CA THR A 759 11.40 -10.89 -14.04
C THR A 759 10.52 -9.80 -14.68
N VAL A 760 10.33 -8.68 -14.00
CA VAL A 760 9.59 -7.53 -14.54
C VAL A 760 10.51 -6.33 -14.75
N VAL A 761 10.28 -5.60 -15.84
CA VAL A 761 11.05 -4.42 -16.25
C VAL A 761 10.07 -3.33 -16.65
N GLN A 762 10.42 -2.07 -16.38
CA GLN A 762 9.57 -0.94 -16.76
C GLN A 762 10.22 -0.05 -17.81
N GLN A 763 9.39 0.65 -18.58
CA GLN A 763 9.80 1.58 -19.62
C GLN A 763 8.91 2.83 -19.60
N LEU A 764 9.53 4.01 -19.73
CA LEU A 764 8.89 5.33 -19.88
C LEU A 764 9.34 5.97 -21.18
N GLY A 765 8.44 6.14 -22.15
CA GLY A 765 8.81 6.53 -23.50
C GLY A 765 9.88 5.58 -24.08
N GLU A 766 11.05 6.10 -24.42
CA GLU A 766 12.20 5.30 -24.92
C GLU A 766 13.11 4.77 -23.79
N CYS A 767 12.88 5.20 -22.54
CA CYS A 767 13.73 4.90 -21.39
C CYS A 767 13.35 3.55 -20.77
N THR A 768 14.20 2.54 -20.85
CA THR A 768 14.01 1.25 -20.17
C THR A 768 14.87 1.18 -18.92
N SER A 769 14.32 0.68 -17.80
CA SER A 769 15.08 0.51 -16.56
C SER A 769 16.22 -0.49 -16.77
N SER A 770 17.45 -0.14 -16.37
CA SER A 770 18.59 -1.07 -16.39
C SER A 770 18.45 -2.20 -15.37
N THR A 771 17.56 -2.01 -14.40
CA THR A 771 17.22 -3.01 -13.39
C THR A 771 15.78 -3.50 -13.56
N GLY A 772 15.56 -4.76 -13.20
CA GLY A 772 14.26 -5.40 -13.13
C GLY A 772 14.06 -6.09 -11.80
N TYR A 773 12.83 -6.45 -11.47
CA TYR A 773 12.49 -7.18 -10.25
C TYR A 773 12.21 -8.64 -10.58
N ARG A 774 12.99 -9.53 -9.98
CA ARG A 774 12.96 -10.97 -10.22
C ARG A 774 12.42 -11.73 -9.02
N VAL A 775 11.47 -12.64 -9.20
CA VAL A 775 10.87 -13.43 -8.13
C VAL A 775 10.68 -14.88 -8.55
N SER A 776 11.04 -15.83 -7.69
CA SER A 776 10.78 -17.26 -7.92
C SER A 776 9.40 -17.66 -7.40
N VAL A 777 8.62 -18.39 -8.19
CA VAL A 777 7.21 -18.72 -7.92
C VAL A 777 7.05 -19.98 -7.04
N ARG A 778 7.98 -20.24 -6.10
CA ARG A 778 8.06 -21.56 -5.42
C ARG A 778 6.71 -22.00 -4.84
N ASN A 779 6.35 -23.26 -5.06
CA ASN A 779 5.12 -23.87 -4.55
C ASN A 779 4.99 -23.66 -3.02
N ALA A 780 3.92 -22.98 -2.59
CA ALA A 780 3.55 -22.83 -1.17
C ALA A 780 3.41 -24.18 -0.44
N ASN A 781 3.13 -25.27 -1.16
CA ASN A 781 2.95 -26.61 -0.60
C ASN A 781 4.23 -27.44 -0.44
N SER A 782 5.43 -26.88 -0.62
CA SER A 782 6.68 -27.66 -0.56
C SER A 782 7.40 -27.71 0.80
N SER A 783 6.86 -27.09 1.84
CA SER A 783 7.40 -27.20 3.20
C SER A 783 6.62 -28.20 4.06
N GLY A 784 7.15 -29.41 4.26
CA GLY A 784 6.83 -30.20 5.45
C GLY A 784 6.56 -31.70 5.31
N ASP A 785 7.33 -32.45 4.52
CA ASP A 785 7.61 -33.87 4.80
C ASP A 785 9.13 -34.07 4.74
N ASN A 786 9.81 -33.78 5.85
CA ASN A 786 11.13 -34.32 6.22
C ASN A 786 11.42 -34.07 7.70
#